data_AF-F2TFZ9-F1
#
_entry.id   AF-F2TFZ9-F1
#
_cell.length_a   1.000
_cell.length_b   1.000
_cell.length_c   1.000
_cell.angle_alpha   90.00
_cell.angle_beta   90.00
_cell.angle_gamma   90.00
#
_symmetry.space_group_name_H-M   'P 1'
#
loop_
_entity.id
_entity.type
_entity.pdbx_description
1 polymer ?
#
loop_
_entity_poly.entity_id
_entity_poly.type
_entity_poly.pdbx_seq_one_letter_code
_entity_poly.pdbx_strand_id
1 'polypeptide(L)'
;MAPLESARSAGLLLILTLSLFCLGVAVLGKPDQMNLVVQQPPSVFTLDEATYFVSPSSKDTRRFSESVPVSGPCTVIRATDVPITPEYLIEIRRKLSKDDVWTYSFLRYIIFLPQPPYRTFQISPAAQQTLDTWGSQVLSADNPESLDLHFAPYFCNAGQLHKVHRLYPDTAGAFMSATIQSPSDPYLYNSLNISVFTEEHPLALTIGVPSRFYYAPTEEKPLAGLRIAVKDTQDVRGIKTTGSSRAYARLYGPRDKSATGVQRLLDHGAIVIGKLKSTQFGESEWATGDWVDYHAPWNPRADGYQTPSASSSGSGAAVAAYDWLDLSTGTDCSGSVRAPAAVHGLFAIRPSTDAIDNKGVIPFSKNFDTFGIFTRNIETLTAASSVLYNQHAEIHSCFKKPTRIIYPNEYWPVEDMASSAVFESVIGKLENAIGTKRTNISLSGLWAETNPVGTDVSIDDYFKTTFVSASAPDQWRMLKNFHSEYSSVFGHSPPVNPQLQWKMDFLPKQTLESQKRGQKEIEIFRRWFEQNVMLADENGCSESILVLPWTKGEPSFRDEYRERPSWTGEGWFFYFISVYAGAPEVILPIGQTSYHSRVTQREEWLPVALGLVGARGTDAAFTSFIKNTMEAANLSKSVYVGRTAFDLKVTETNDAPRDSTGQIPSNQRVLLRENIL
;
A
#
# COMPACT_ATOMS: atom_id res chain seq x y z
N MET A 1 -3.23 -78.02 4.38
CA MET A 1 -3.10 -78.89 3.18
C MET A 1 -2.53 -78.04 2.06
N ALA A 2 -1.40 -78.45 1.49
CA ALA A 2 -0.99 -78.15 0.11
C ALA A 2 -1.48 -79.33 -0.78
N PRO A 3 -1.27 -79.42 -2.13
CA PRO A 3 -0.21 -78.74 -2.90
C PRO A 3 -0.44 -78.42 -4.42
N LEU A 4 0.56 -77.75 -5.04
CA LEU A 4 0.97 -77.73 -6.48
C LEU A 4 -0.07 -77.16 -7.52
N GLU A 5 0.26 -76.54 -8.66
CA GLU A 5 1.50 -76.10 -9.35
C GLU A 5 1.13 -74.90 -10.30
N SER A 6 1.96 -74.18 -11.06
CA SER A 6 3.40 -74.27 -11.39
C SER A 6 4.07 -72.87 -11.55
N ALA A 7 4.77 -72.58 -12.67
CA ALA A 7 5.66 -71.43 -12.82
C ALA A 7 5.77 -70.86 -14.26
N ARG A 8 6.15 -69.57 -14.36
CA ARG A 8 7.35 -69.14 -15.11
C ARG A 8 7.79 -67.71 -14.75
N SER A 9 9.05 -67.42 -15.04
CA SER A 9 9.90 -66.42 -14.37
C SER A 9 10.42 -65.31 -15.28
N ALA A 10 10.52 -64.07 -14.79
CA ALA A 10 11.65 -63.15 -14.95
C ALA A 10 11.29 -61.76 -14.41
N GLY A 11 12.11 -61.17 -13.53
CA GLY A 11 11.81 -59.84 -13.00
C GLY A 11 12.80 -59.36 -11.92
N LEU A 12 14.01 -58.98 -12.33
CA LEU A 12 14.92 -58.21 -11.48
C LEU A 12 15.84 -57.34 -12.37
N LEU A 13 15.67 -56.02 -12.35
CA LEU A 13 16.73 -55.09 -12.74
C LEU A 13 16.58 -53.77 -12.00
N LEU A 14 17.66 -53.37 -11.30
CA LEU A 14 17.84 -52.04 -10.73
C LEU A 14 17.82 -50.98 -11.84
N ILE A 15 17.20 -49.82 -11.59
CA ILE A 15 17.46 -48.60 -12.36
C ILE A 15 18.16 -47.60 -11.45
N LEU A 16 19.43 -47.37 -11.73
CA LEU A 16 20.30 -46.39 -11.10
C LEU A 16 20.83 -45.51 -12.23
N THR A 17 20.13 -44.42 -12.54
CA THR A 17 20.51 -43.51 -13.63
C THR A 17 21.52 -42.49 -13.15
N LEU A 18 22.78 -42.70 -13.53
CA LEU A 18 23.84 -41.70 -13.40
C LEU A 18 23.59 -40.50 -14.32
N SER A 19 24.04 -39.34 -13.84
CA SER A 19 24.29 -38.15 -14.62
C SER A 19 25.43 -38.35 -15.63
N LEU A 20 25.21 -37.98 -16.90
CA LEU A 20 26.19 -37.32 -17.79
C LEU A 20 25.52 -37.00 -19.15
N PHE A 21 25.42 -35.72 -19.52
CA PHE A 21 25.26 -35.30 -20.92
C PHE A 21 25.83 -33.90 -21.14
N CYS A 22 27.14 -33.83 -21.38
CA CYS A 22 27.82 -32.67 -21.98
C CYS A 22 28.90 -33.18 -22.92
N LEU A 23 28.56 -33.34 -24.20
CA LEU A 23 29.51 -33.49 -25.31
C LEU A 23 28.99 -32.69 -26.50
N GLY A 24 29.49 -31.45 -26.63
CA GLY A 24 29.39 -30.67 -27.86
C GLY A 24 30.52 -31.06 -28.80
N VAL A 25 30.18 -31.37 -30.05
CA VAL A 25 31.12 -31.88 -31.06
C VAL A 25 32.09 -30.77 -31.51
N ALA A 26 33.39 -31.09 -31.56
CA ALA A 26 34.39 -30.24 -32.19
C ALA A 26 34.35 -30.41 -33.72
N VAL A 27 34.17 -29.31 -34.46
CA VAL A 27 34.30 -29.27 -35.92
C VAL A 27 35.38 -28.24 -36.29
N LEU A 28 36.44 -28.71 -36.95
CA LEU A 28 37.48 -27.85 -37.52
C LEU A 28 37.00 -27.30 -38.89
N GLY A 29 36.84 -25.99 -38.97
CA GLY A 29 36.46 -25.26 -40.19
C GLY A 29 37.14 -23.88 -40.24
N LYS A 30 37.39 -23.38 -41.45
CA LYS A 30 38.18 -22.15 -41.71
C LYS A 30 37.49 -20.86 -41.19
N PRO A 31 38.27 -19.77 -40.97
CA PRO A 31 37.75 -18.57 -40.34
C PRO A 31 37.00 -17.69 -41.35
N ASP A 32 35.71 -17.48 -41.12
CA ASP A 32 34.98 -16.31 -41.59
C ASP A 32 33.80 -16.04 -40.64
N GLN A 33 33.60 -14.75 -40.34
CA GLN A 33 32.60 -14.20 -39.41
C GLN A 33 32.65 -14.72 -37.95
N MET A 34 33.27 -13.91 -37.07
CA MET A 34 32.99 -13.95 -35.64
C MET A 34 31.49 -13.69 -35.41
N ASN A 35 30.74 -14.75 -35.10
CA ASN A 35 29.43 -14.60 -34.49
C ASN A 35 29.61 -13.91 -33.13
N LEU A 36 29.20 -12.65 -33.05
CA LEU A 36 29.02 -11.94 -31.79
C LEU A 36 27.95 -12.69 -30.98
N VAL A 37 28.41 -13.53 -30.05
CA VAL A 37 27.56 -14.09 -29.00
C VAL A 37 27.21 -12.93 -28.08
N VAL A 38 26.11 -12.24 -28.40
CA VAL A 38 25.45 -11.31 -27.48
C VAL A 38 24.94 -12.17 -26.33
N GLN A 39 25.75 -12.29 -25.28
CA GLN A 39 25.30 -12.90 -24.03
C GLN A 39 24.08 -12.10 -23.57
N GLN A 40 22.95 -12.79 -23.37
CA GLN A 40 21.82 -12.14 -22.71
C GLN A 40 22.27 -11.68 -21.33
N PRO A 41 21.85 -10.48 -20.88
CA PRO A 41 22.24 -10.01 -19.56
C PRO A 41 21.72 -10.99 -18.50
N PRO A 42 22.42 -11.12 -17.36
CA PRO A 42 21.92 -11.96 -16.28
C PRO A 42 20.54 -11.43 -15.84
N SER A 43 19.52 -12.29 -15.85
CA SER A 43 18.17 -11.91 -15.43
C SER A 43 18.17 -11.40 -13.98
N VAL A 44 19.10 -11.90 -13.16
CA VAL A 44 19.31 -11.51 -11.77
C VAL A 44 20.80 -11.34 -11.51
N PHE A 45 21.21 -10.27 -10.82
CA PHE A 45 22.57 -10.09 -10.35
C PHE A 45 22.60 -9.49 -8.94
N THR A 46 23.67 -9.74 -8.20
CA THR A 46 23.93 -9.09 -6.91
C THR A 46 25.01 -8.03 -7.12
N LEU A 47 24.80 -6.87 -6.50
CA LEU A 47 25.75 -5.76 -6.48
C LEU A 47 25.80 -5.20 -5.07
N ASP A 48 27.01 -5.13 -4.52
CA ASP A 48 27.23 -4.85 -3.10
C ASP A 48 26.44 -5.87 -2.24
N GLU A 49 25.52 -5.41 -1.40
CA GLU A 49 24.62 -6.26 -0.59
C GLU A 49 23.19 -6.37 -1.17
N ALA A 50 22.94 -5.79 -2.36
CA ALA A 50 21.62 -5.70 -2.97
C ALA A 50 21.48 -6.61 -4.20
N THR A 51 20.32 -7.25 -4.34
CA THR A 51 20.00 -8.10 -5.50
C THR A 51 19.07 -7.35 -6.46
N TYR A 52 19.29 -7.54 -7.76
CA TYR A 52 18.65 -6.79 -8.83
C TYR A 52 18.11 -7.69 -9.92
N PHE A 53 16.94 -7.35 -10.45
CA PHE A 53 16.40 -7.91 -11.69
C PHE A 53 16.69 -6.98 -12.87
N VAL A 54 17.25 -7.52 -13.94
CA VAL A 54 17.45 -6.82 -15.21
C VAL A 54 16.23 -7.02 -16.09
N SER A 55 15.59 -5.91 -16.49
CA SER A 55 14.46 -5.99 -17.41
C SER A 55 14.89 -6.62 -18.75
N PRO A 56 14.17 -7.63 -19.29
CA PRO A 56 14.53 -8.24 -20.57
C PRO A 56 14.38 -7.27 -21.75
N SER A 57 13.58 -6.21 -21.59
CA SER A 57 13.56 -5.10 -22.56
C SER A 57 14.74 -4.16 -22.35
N SER A 58 15.45 -3.88 -23.43
CA SER A 58 16.40 -2.78 -23.53
C SER A 58 15.83 -1.61 -24.32
N LYS A 59 16.35 -0.41 -24.04
CA LYS A 59 16.40 0.66 -25.05
C LYS A 59 17.71 0.49 -25.83
N ASP A 60 17.57 0.36 -27.14
CA ASP A 60 18.69 0.19 -28.07
C ASP A 60 19.49 1.49 -28.17
N THR A 61 20.79 1.37 -27.98
CA THR A 61 21.72 2.49 -27.90
C THR A 61 22.92 2.31 -28.84
N ARG A 62 22.67 1.71 -30.02
CA ARG A 62 23.59 1.65 -31.19
C ARG A 62 24.01 3.02 -31.78
N ARG A 63 24.03 4.08 -30.98
CA ARG A 63 24.57 5.43 -31.25
C ARG A 63 25.66 5.85 -30.24
N PHE A 64 26.16 4.95 -29.40
CA PHE A 64 27.41 5.22 -28.67
C PHE A 64 28.60 5.24 -29.64
N SER A 65 29.53 6.19 -29.45
CA SER A 65 30.63 6.46 -30.40
C SER A 65 31.65 5.32 -30.51
N GLU A 66 31.66 4.43 -29.52
CA GLU A 66 32.44 3.21 -29.48
C GLU A 66 31.51 2.03 -29.19
N SER A 67 31.81 0.86 -29.73
CA SER A 67 31.08 -0.37 -29.44
C SER A 67 31.28 -0.77 -27.98
N VAL A 68 30.42 -0.28 -27.08
CA VAL A 68 30.51 -0.46 -25.62
C VAL A 68 30.72 -1.95 -25.30
N PRO A 69 31.95 -2.39 -24.96
CA PRO A 69 32.26 -3.82 -24.82
C PRO A 69 31.90 -4.33 -23.41
N VAL A 70 31.08 -3.56 -22.69
CA VAL A 70 30.86 -3.66 -21.26
C VAL A 70 29.51 -4.34 -21.00
N SER A 71 29.54 -5.27 -20.05
CA SER A 71 28.35 -5.80 -19.38
C SER A 71 28.47 -5.43 -17.90
N GLY A 72 27.51 -4.68 -17.34
CA GLY A 72 27.58 -4.25 -15.94
C GLY A 72 26.67 -3.07 -15.56
N PRO A 73 26.65 -2.71 -14.25
CA PRO A 73 25.84 -1.61 -13.73
C PRO A 73 26.41 -0.25 -14.16
N CYS A 74 25.52 0.64 -14.58
CA CYS A 74 25.88 1.97 -15.08
C CYS A 74 24.87 3.04 -14.65
N THR A 75 25.27 4.30 -14.69
CA THR A 75 24.39 5.45 -14.46
C THR A 75 24.34 6.32 -15.71
N VAL A 76 23.13 6.64 -16.17
CA VAL A 76 22.91 7.65 -17.21
C VAL A 76 22.76 9.02 -16.55
N ILE A 77 23.53 10.01 -17.02
CA ILE A 77 23.47 11.39 -16.52
C ILE A 77 23.17 12.34 -17.69
N ARG A 78 22.08 13.10 -17.59
CA ARG A 78 21.79 14.20 -18.53
C ARG A 78 22.62 15.42 -18.13
N ALA A 79 23.69 15.70 -18.88
CA ALA A 79 24.64 16.76 -18.58
C ALA A 79 24.07 18.14 -18.97
N THR A 80 23.79 18.96 -17.96
CA THR A 80 23.29 20.34 -18.10
C THR A 80 24.40 21.38 -18.03
N ASP A 81 25.48 21.08 -17.30
CA ASP A 81 26.62 21.97 -17.10
C ASP A 81 27.83 21.47 -17.91
N VAL A 82 28.45 22.36 -18.68
CA VAL A 82 29.64 22.07 -19.51
C VAL A 82 30.64 23.22 -19.35
N PRO A 83 31.90 22.95 -18.96
CA PRO A 83 32.48 21.64 -18.65
C PRO A 83 31.93 21.04 -17.32
N ILE A 84 31.93 19.71 -17.24
CA ILE A 84 31.65 18.96 -16.02
C ILE A 84 32.72 19.31 -14.98
N THR A 85 32.28 19.72 -13.78
CA THR A 85 33.14 20.10 -12.65
C THR A 85 33.00 19.10 -11.48
N PRO A 86 33.96 19.07 -10.52
CA PRO A 86 33.82 18.27 -9.30
C PRO A 86 32.52 18.55 -8.53
N GLU A 87 32.12 19.81 -8.46
CA GLU A 87 30.92 20.25 -7.74
C GLU A 87 29.66 19.67 -8.38
N TYR A 88 29.57 19.69 -9.71
CA TYR A 88 28.48 19.04 -10.45
C TYR A 88 28.42 17.54 -10.19
N LEU A 89 29.56 16.85 -10.22
CA LEU A 89 29.64 15.41 -9.93
C LEU A 89 29.18 15.10 -8.50
N ILE A 90 29.62 15.88 -7.50
CA ILE A 90 29.19 15.75 -6.10
C ILE A 90 27.68 15.98 -5.97
N GLU A 91 27.13 16.98 -6.67
CA GLU A 91 25.70 17.26 -6.65
C GLU A 91 24.87 16.13 -7.27
N ILE A 92 25.34 15.56 -8.38
CA ILE A 92 24.72 14.40 -9.02
C ILE A 92 24.77 13.17 -8.11
N ARG A 93 25.92 12.88 -7.48
CA ARG A 93 26.05 11.79 -6.50
C ARG A 93 25.07 11.95 -5.33
N ARG A 94 24.88 13.18 -4.83
CA ARG A 94 23.89 13.53 -3.79
C ARG A 94 22.43 13.45 -4.26
N LYS A 95 22.16 13.62 -5.57
CA LYS A 95 20.84 13.35 -6.17
C LYS A 95 20.59 11.84 -6.24
N LEU A 96 21.55 11.07 -6.76
CA LEU A 96 21.46 9.61 -6.90
C LEU A 96 21.29 8.88 -5.56
N SER A 97 21.96 9.34 -4.50
CA SER A 97 21.85 8.77 -3.15
C SER A 97 20.47 8.93 -2.49
N LYS A 98 19.47 9.48 -3.19
CA LYS A 98 18.05 9.50 -2.77
C LYS A 98 17.20 8.40 -3.40
N ASP A 99 17.73 7.67 -4.37
CA ASP A 99 17.05 6.54 -4.99
C ASP A 99 17.44 5.24 -4.28
N ASP A 100 16.49 4.64 -3.59
CA ASP A 100 16.63 3.38 -2.84
C ASP A 100 16.96 2.15 -3.71
N VAL A 101 16.97 2.30 -5.03
CA VAL A 101 17.45 1.30 -6.00
C VAL A 101 18.94 1.47 -6.31
N TRP A 102 19.48 2.68 -6.24
CA TRP A 102 20.84 2.98 -6.68
C TRP A 102 21.88 2.74 -5.57
N THR A 103 23.06 2.23 -5.93
CA THR A 103 24.24 2.13 -5.07
C THR A 103 25.47 2.74 -5.74
N TYR A 104 26.53 3.00 -4.98
CA TYR A 104 27.77 3.56 -5.51
C TYR A 104 28.40 2.74 -6.63
N SER A 105 28.18 1.42 -6.66
CA SER A 105 28.69 0.55 -7.71
C SER A 105 28.04 0.78 -9.10
N PHE A 106 26.91 1.49 -9.17
CA PHE A 106 26.38 2.01 -10.45
C PHE A 106 27.18 3.21 -11.02
N LEU A 107 28.14 3.78 -10.28
CA LEU A 107 29.10 4.77 -10.80
C LEU A 107 30.25 4.12 -11.58
N ARG A 108 30.35 2.78 -11.62
CA ARG A 108 31.44 2.10 -12.34
C ARG A 108 31.49 2.51 -13.82
N TYR A 109 30.33 2.65 -14.45
CA TYR A 109 30.19 3.16 -15.81
C TYR A 109 29.21 4.34 -15.81
N ILE A 110 29.64 5.49 -16.34
CA ILE A 110 28.85 6.72 -16.40
C ILE A 110 28.64 7.12 -17.85
N ILE A 111 27.38 7.27 -18.26
CA ILE A 111 26.99 7.68 -19.61
C ILE A 111 26.51 9.12 -19.54
N PHE A 112 27.29 10.08 -20.07
CA PHE A 112 26.85 11.47 -20.17
C PHE A 112 26.07 11.70 -21.47
N LEU A 113 24.85 12.20 -21.32
CA LEU A 113 23.98 12.66 -22.41
C LEU A 113 23.93 14.20 -22.39
N PRO A 114 24.71 14.91 -23.24
CA PRO A 114 24.71 16.36 -23.25
C PRO A 114 23.32 16.91 -23.61
N GLN A 115 22.93 18.01 -22.98
CA GLN A 115 21.63 18.66 -23.16
C GLN A 115 21.76 19.97 -23.95
N PRO A 116 20.75 20.35 -24.76
CA PRO A 116 20.75 21.62 -25.49
C PRO A 116 21.05 22.82 -24.56
N PRO A 117 21.91 23.77 -24.99
CA PRO A 117 22.47 23.93 -26.34
C PRO A 117 23.70 23.04 -26.65
N TYR A 118 24.21 22.28 -25.69
CA TYR A 118 25.43 21.50 -25.84
C TYR A 118 25.19 20.21 -26.63
N ARG A 119 26.03 19.97 -27.65
CA ARG A 119 26.03 18.72 -28.44
C ARG A 119 27.08 17.70 -27.99
N THR A 120 28.07 18.15 -27.23
CA THR A 120 29.13 17.34 -26.62
C THR A 120 29.31 17.82 -25.18
N PHE A 121 29.92 16.98 -24.34
CA PHE A 121 30.37 17.37 -23.00
C PHE A 121 31.89 17.51 -23.00
N GLN A 122 32.40 18.30 -22.06
CA GLN A 122 33.82 18.39 -21.71
C GLN A 122 33.96 18.08 -20.22
N ILE A 123 35.02 17.40 -19.82
CA ILE A 123 35.30 17.12 -18.40
C ILE A 123 36.52 17.95 -18.01
N SER A 124 36.39 18.75 -16.95
CA SER A 124 37.53 19.50 -16.42
C SER A 124 38.58 18.56 -15.80
N PRO A 125 39.88 18.89 -15.81
CA PRO A 125 40.91 18.03 -15.23
C PRO A 125 40.66 17.64 -13.76
N ALA A 126 40.08 18.55 -12.97
CA ALA A 126 39.67 18.27 -11.59
C ALA A 126 38.47 17.31 -11.49
N ALA A 127 37.50 17.42 -12.41
CA ALA A 127 36.39 16.46 -12.49
C ALA A 127 36.87 15.08 -12.94
N GLN A 128 37.86 15.00 -13.84
CA GLN A 128 38.48 13.73 -14.21
C GLN A 128 39.14 13.07 -12.99
N GLN A 129 39.94 13.82 -12.22
CA GLN A 129 40.49 13.30 -10.95
C GLN A 129 39.40 12.80 -10.00
N THR A 130 38.26 13.50 -9.90
CA THR A 130 37.11 13.06 -9.09
C THR A 130 36.56 11.71 -9.57
N LEU A 131 36.36 11.54 -10.88
CA LEU A 131 35.92 10.29 -11.50
C LEU A 131 36.93 9.15 -11.29
N ASP A 132 38.23 9.45 -11.40
CA ASP A 132 39.32 8.51 -11.16
C ASP A 132 39.31 8.03 -9.70
N THR A 133 39.06 8.91 -8.72
CA THR A 133 38.91 8.50 -7.30
C THR A 133 37.70 7.61 -7.03
N TRP A 134 36.69 7.62 -7.91
CA TRP A 134 35.53 6.74 -7.83
C TRP A 134 35.73 5.43 -8.61
N GLY A 135 36.83 5.30 -9.37
CA GLY A 135 37.03 4.20 -10.31
C GLY A 135 36.01 4.18 -11.45
N SER A 136 35.44 5.34 -11.78
CA SER A 136 34.41 5.52 -12.81
C SER A 136 34.99 5.60 -14.21
N GLN A 137 34.47 4.78 -15.14
CA GLN A 137 34.74 4.93 -16.57
C GLN A 137 33.60 5.71 -17.23
N VAL A 138 33.93 6.80 -17.94
CA VAL A 138 32.96 7.59 -18.69
C VAL A 138 32.80 7.04 -20.11
N LEU A 139 31.55 7.02 -20.59
CA LEU A 139 31.13 6.63 -21.92
C LEU A 139 30.40 7.79 -22.60
N SER A 140 30.64 8.00 -23.90
CA SER A 140 30.02 9.05 -24.70
C SER A 140 28.92 8.52 -25.63
N ALA A 141 27.85 9.31 -25.81
CA ALA A 141 26.76 9.03 -26.74
C ALA A 141 26.71 10.05 -27.87
N ASP A 142 26.71 9.58 -29.12
CA ASP A 142 26.46 10.44 -30.26
C ASP A 142 24.96 10.69 -30.40
N ASN A 143 24.60 11.96 -30.56
CA ASN A 143 23.25 12.42 -30.89
C ASN A 143 22.14 12.06 -29.84
N PRO A 144 22.23 12.63 -28.61
CA PRO A 144 21.36 12.30 -27.49
C PRO A 144 19.90 12.74 -27.66
N GLU A 145 19.59 13.69 -28.54
CA GLU A 145 18.22 14.22 -28.75
C GLU A 145 17.20 13.14 -29.18
N SER A 146 17.69 12.02 -29.72
CA SER A 146 16.87 10.88 -30.15
C SER A 146 16.60 9.82 -29.07
N LEU A 147 17.26 9.92 -27.91
CA LEU A 147 17.24 8.92 -26.87
C LEU A 147 16.36 9.38 -25.70
N ASP A 148 15.15 8.83 -25.62
CA ASP A 148 14.30 8.90 -24.44
C ASP A 148 14.92 8.08 -23.29
N LEU A 149 15.98 8.62 -22.69
CA LEU A 149 16.69 8.05 -21.56
C LEU A 149 16.62 9.04 -20.39
N HIS A 150 16.42 8.50 -19.20
CA HIS A 150 16.29 9.30 -18.00
C HIS A 150 17.57 9.21 -17.17
N PHE A 151 17.73 10.18 -16.27
CA PHE A 151 18.79 10.18 -15.27
C PHE A 151 18.53 9.03 -14.29
N ALA A 152 19.22 7.89 -14.38
CA ALA A 152 18.90 6.72 -13.53
C ALA A 152 20.02 5.65 -13.54
N PRO A 153 20.02 4.69 -12.58
CA PRO A 153 20.74 3.43 -12.73
C PRO A 153 20.20 2.62 -13.93
N TYR A 154 21.07 1.90 -14.62
CA TYR A 154 20.72 0.93 -15.66
C TYR A 154 21.71 -0.24 -15.63
N PHE A 155 21.37 -1.37 -16.24
CA PHE A 155 22.35 -2.38 -16.63
C PHE A 155 22.73 -2.15 -18.10
N CYS A 156 24.01 -1.90 -18.38
CA CYS A 156 24.52 -1.85 -19.74
C CYS A 156 24.96 -3.24 -20.18
N ASN A 157 24.61 -3.64 -21.40
CA ASN A 157 25.07 -4.89 -22.00
C ASN A 157 25.29 -4.69 -23.50
N ALA A 158 26.55 -4.72 -23.95
CA ALA A 158 26.90 -4.65 -25.38
C ALA A 158 26.22 -3.50 -26.17
N GLY A 159 26.15 -2.30 -25.58
CA GLY A 159 25.49 -1.14 -26.20
C GLY A 159 23.96 -1.13 -26.12
N GLN A 160 23.38 -1.92 -25.20
CA GLN A 160 21.96 -1.86 -24.82
C GLN A 160 21.82 -1.42 -23.36
N LEU A 161 20.77 -0.63 -23.05
CA LEU A 161 20.45 -0.20 -21.69
C LEU A 161 19.15 -0.84 -21.20
N HIS A 162 19.25 -1.57 -20.10
CA HIS A 162 18.13 -2.26 -19.45
C HIS A 162 17.77 -1.57 -18.13
N LYS A 163 16.47 -1.36 -17.89
CA LYS A 163 16.00 -0.91 -16.56
C LYS A 163 16.29 -2.00 -15.52
N VAL A 164 16.80 -1.60 -14.36
CA VAL A 164 17.01 -2.47 -13.19
C VAL A 164 15.90 -2.25 -12.16
N HIS A 165 15.53 -3.33 -11.47
CA HIS A 165 14.64 -3.28 -10.32
C HIS A 165 15.39 -3.88 -9.14
N ARG A 166 15.48 -3.17 -8.00
CA ARG A 166 16.01 -3.76 -6.77
C ARG A 166 14.99 -4.75 -6.24
N LEU A 167 15.46 -5.90 -5.78
CA LEU A 167 14.63 -6.98 -5.29
C LEU A 167 14.60 -6.98 -3.77
N TYR A 168 13.40 -6.94 -3.20
CA TYR A 168 13.17 -6.93 -1.76
C TYR A 168 12.29 -8.12 -1.34
N PRO A 169 12.56 -8.79 -0.22
CA PRO A 169 11.65 -9.78 0.35
C PRO A 169 10.43 -9.09 0.99
N ASP A 170 9.24 -9.64 0.78
CA ASP A 170 8.02 -9.29 1.51
C ASP A 170 8.03 -9.92 2.92
N THR A 171 8.85 -9.38 3.82
CA THR A 171 9.04 -9.84 5.21
C THR A 171 7.75 -9.81 6.05
N ALA A 172 6.91 -8.79 5.85
CA ALA A 172 5.59 -8.67 6.48
C ALA A 172 4.54 -9.61 5.86
N GLY A 173 4.85 -10.29 4.75
CA GLY A 173 3.91 -11.16 4.04
C GLY A 173 2.64 -10.43 3.60
N ALA A 174 2.74 -9.17 3.17
CA ALA A 174 1.63 -8.28 2.84
C ALA A 174 1.11 -8.45 1.40
N PHE A 175 1.91 -9.03 0.51
CA PHE A 175 1.57 -9.17 -0.90
C PHE A 175 0.87 -10.49 -1.23
N MET A 176 0.00 -10.44 -2.23
CA MET A 176 -0.60 -11.60 -2.92
C MET A 176 0.21 -11.98 -4.15
N SER A 177 0.76 -10.98 -4.86
CA SER A 177 1.67 -11.17 -5.98
C SER A 177 2.53 -9.93 -6.22
N ALA A 178 3.77 -10.14 -6.66
CA ALA A 178 4.61 -9.08 -7.21
C ALA A 178 4.24 -8.81 -8.67
N THR A 179 4.35 -7.55 -9.12
CA THR A 179 4.04 -7.17 -10.51
C THR A 179 5.18 -6.42 -11.16
N ILE A 180 5.28 -6.53 -12.48
CA ILE A 180 6.18 -5.73 -13.31
C ILE A 180 5.41 -5.13 -14.49
N GLN A 181 5.66 -3.86 -14.78
CA GLN A 181 5.05 -3.14 -15.90
C GLN A 181 5.52 -3.71 -17.24
N SER A 182 4.62 -3.83 -18.21
CA SER A 182 4.97 -4.24 -19.56
C SER A 182 5.85 -3.17 -20.23
N PRO A 183 6.97 -3.54 -20.89
CA PRO A 183 7.82 -2.58 -21.59
C PRO A 183 7.14 -1.83 -22.74
N SER A 184 6.09 -2.42 -23.33
CA SER A 184 5.40 -1.91 -24.52
C SER A 184 4.08 -1.18 -24.22
N ASP A 185 3.54 -1.31 -23.00
CA ASP A 185 2.24 -0.77 -22.63
C ASP A 185 2.26 -0.40 -21.13
N PRO A 186 2.25 0.90 -20.76
CA PRO A 186 2.38 1.32 -19.37
C PRO A 186 1.20 0.93 -18.48
N TYR A 187 0.08 0.49 -19.08
CA TYR A 187 -1.13 0.06 -18.38
C TYR A 187 -1.28 -1.46 -18.30
N LEU A 188 -0.39 -2.23 -18.93
CA LEU A 188 -0.37 -3.69 -18.84
C LEU A 188 0.70 -4.13 -17.83
N TYR A 189 0.33 -5.02 -16.91
CA TYR A 189 1.24 -5.58 -15.91
C TYR A 189 1.31 -7.10 -16.03
N ASN A 190 2.48 -7.66 -15.70
CA ASN A 190 2.71 -9.10 -15.63
C ASN A 190 3.12 -9.50 -14.21
N SER A 191 2.84 -10.75 -13.80
CA SER A 191 3.34 -11.27 -12.53
C SER A 191 4.87 -11.39 -12.56
N LEU A 192 5.54 -10.83 -11.57
CA LEU A 192 6.99 -10.97 -11.43
C LEU A 192 7.31 -12.27 -10.67
N ASN A 193 7.65 -13.32 -11.43
CA ASN A 193 7.92 -14.65 -10.88
C ASN A 193 9.42 -14.86 -10.64
N ILE A 194 9.95 -14.13 -9.66
CA ILE A 194 11.34 -14.23 -9.20
C ILE A 194 11.38 -14.58 -7.72
N SER A 195 12.44 -15.26 -7.29
CA SER A 195 12.71 -15.52 -5.87
C SER A 195 14.15 -15.16 -5.56
N VAL A 196 14.34 -14.28 -4.57
CA VAL A 196 15.62 -14.08 -3.89
C VAL A 196 15.53 -14.79 -2.56
N PHE A 197 16.32 -15.86 -2.40
CA PHE A 197 16.37 -16.60 -1.16
C PHE A 197 16.96 -15.74 -0.05
N THR A 198 16.29 -15.72 1.10
CA THR A 198 16.82 -15.19 2.36
C THR A 198 16.62 -16.26 3.43
N GLU A 199 17.63 -16.50 4.27
CA GLU A 199 17.53 -17.51 5.34
C GLU A 199 16.50 -17.13 6.41
N GLU A 200 16.32 -15.82 6.63
CA GLU A 200 15.39 -15.25 7.59
C GLU A 200 13.92 -15.32 7.13
N HIS A 201 13.67 -15.12 5.82
CA HIS A 201 12.32 -15.11 5.24
C HIS A 201 12.22 -16.02 4.00
N PRO A 202 12.39 -17.36 4.14
CA PRO A 202 12.46 -18.29 3.02
C PRO A 202 11.13 -18.46 2.25
N LEU A 203 10.02 -17.92 2.76
CA LEU A 203 8.69 -17.93 2.12
C LEU A 203 8.23 -16.54 1.64
N ALA A 204 9.08 -15.50 1.74
CA ALA A 204 8.72 -14.17 1.30
C ALA A 204 8.59 -14.09 -0.23
N LEU A 205 7.53 -13.42 -0.71
CA LEU A 205 7.46 -13.02 -2.12
C LEU A 205 8.55 -11.98 -2.39
N THR A 206 9.20 -12.05 -3.55
CA THR A 206 10.19 -11.04 -3.96
C THR A 206 9.52 -9.92 -4.75
N ILE A 207 9.59 -8.69 -4.26
CA ILE A 207 9.03 -7.50 -4.89
C ILE A 207 10.10 -6.79 -5.74
N GLY A 208 9.78 -6.49 -6.99
CA GLY A 208 10.65 -5.76 -7.91
C GLY A 208 10.39 -4.26 -7.87
N VAL A 209 11.31 -3.50 -7.31
CA VAL A 209 11.20 -2.06 -7.07
C VAL A 209 11.99 -1.29 -8.14
N PRO A 210 11.34 -0.54 -9.06
CA PRO A 210 12.03 0.27 -10.06
C PRO A 210 12.62 1.56 -9.48
N SER A 211 13.71 2.06 -10.05
CA SER A 211 14.25 3.40 -9.72
C SER A 211 13.17 4.47 -9.89
N ARG A 212 13.04 5.39 -8.91
CA ARG A 212 12.06 6.49 -9.04
C ARG A 212 12.43 7.41 -10.21
N PHE A 213 13.71 7.57 -10.52
CA PHE A 213 14.17 8.46 -11.59
C PHE A 213 13.92 7.94 -13.02
N TYR A 214 13.39 6.73 -13.19
CA TYR A 214 12.77 6.31 -14.46
C TYR A 214 11.46 7.04 -14.78
N TYR A 215 11.04 7.99 -13.94
CA TYR A 215 9.78 8.70 -14.05
C TYR A 215 10.01 10.13 -13.53
N ALA A 216 9.77 11.12 -14.38
CA ALA A 216 9.85 12.54 -14.01
C ALA A 216 8.44 13.09 -13.79
N PRO A 217 8.11 13.67 -12.62
CA PRO A 217 6.85 14.35 -12.41
C PRO A 217 6.62 15.49 -13.40
N THR A 218 5.40 15.58 -13.92
CA THR A 218 4.88 16.71 -14.71
C THR A 218 3.54 17.17 -14.13
N GLU A 219 2.96 18.24 -14.67
CA GLU A 219 1.64 18.72 -14.24
C GLU A 219 0.54 17.67 -14.52
N GLU A 220 0.64 16.97 -15.64
CA GLU A 220 -0.27 15.88 -16.04
C GLU A 220 0.02 14.57 -15.31
N LYS A 221 1.26 14.37 -14.86
CA LYS A 221 1.71 13.18 -14.13
C LYS A 221 2.33 13.53 -12.76
N PRO A 222 1.53 14.08 -11.82
CA PRO A 222 2.01 14.48 -10.51
C PRO A 222 2.42 13.30 -9.62
N LEU A 223 2.03 12.06 -9.97
CA LEU A 223 2.39 10.84 -9.24
C LEU A 223 3.54 10.06 -9.91
N ALA A 224 4.20 10.61 -10.93
CA ALA A 224 5.28 9.92 -11.62
C ALA A 224 6.41 9.54 -10.66
N GLY A 225 6.76 8.25 -10.66
CA GLY A 225 7.81 7.69 -9.78
C GLY A 225 7.31 7.26 -8.41
N LEU A 226 6.06 7.56 -8.04
CA LEU A 226 5.43 6.98 -6.85
C LEU A 226 5.06 5.52 -7.12
N ARG A 227 5.51 4.65 -6.22
CA ARG A 227 5.27 3.21 -6.28
C ARG A 227 4.05 2.87 -5.46
N ILE A 228 3.11 2.15 -6.08
CA ILE A 228 1.84 1.79 -5.48
C ILE A 228 1.63 0.29 -5.43
N ALA A 229 0.91 -0.18 -4.42
CA ALA A 229 0.50 -1.57 -4.31
C ALA A 229 -1.02 -1.64 -4.08
N VAL A 230 -1.68 -2.57 -4.78
CA VAL A 230 -3.13 -2.52 -5.03
C VAL A 230 -3.85 -3.62 -4.26
N LYS A 231 -4.83 -3.29 -3.43
CA LYS A 231 -5.64 -4.29 -2.69
C LYS A 231 -6.20 -5.33 -3.64
N ASP A 232 -6.11 -6.61 -3.29
CA ASP A 232 -6.47 -7.71 -4.19
C ASP A 232 -7.99 -7.93 -4.40
N THR A 233 -8.84 -7.02 -3.91
CA THR A 233 -10.22 -6.88 -4.38
C THR A 233 -10.34 -5.99 -5.63
N GLN A 234 -9.26 -5.34 -6.06
CA GLN A 234 -9.25 -4.38 -7.17
C GLN A 234 -8.47 -4.94 -8.38
N ASP A 235 -9.02 -4.74 -9.56
CA ASP A 235 -8.46 -5.20 -10.82
C ASP A 235 -7.24 -4.37 -11.27
N VAL A 236 -6.23 -5.07 -11.77
CA VAL A 236 -5.05 -4.51 -12.45
C VAL A 236 -4.91 -5.26 -13.77
N ARG A 237 -4.87 -4.53 -14.89
CA ARG A 237 -4.81 -5.13 -16.23
C ARG A 237 -3.57 -6.03 -16.41
N GLY A 238 -3.80 -7.26 -16.83
CA GLY A 238 -2.80 -8.32 -17.00
C GLY A 238 -2.50 -9.15 -15.73
N ILE A 239 -3.07 -8.79 -14.58
CA ILE A 239 -2.89 -9.50 -13.30
C ILE A 239 -4.20 -10.14 -12.85
N LYS A 240 -4.13 -11.21 -12.07
CA LYS A 240 -5.31 -11.79 -11.40
C LYS A 240 -5.79 -10.89 -10.26
N THR A 241 -7.09 -10.95 -10.00
CA THR A 241 -7.72 -10.44 -8.78
C THR A 241 -8.28 -11.66 -8.07
N THR A 242 -7.73 -12.02 -6.92
CA THR A 242 -8.17 -13.24 -6.22
C THR A 242 -9.23 -12.96 -5.16
N GLY A 243 -9.42 -11.70 -4.77
CA GLY A 243 -10.22 -11.36 -3.61
C GLY A 243 -9.71 -12.03 -2.33
N SER A 244 -8.43 -12.42 -2.31
CA SER A 244 -7.84 -13.30 -1.28
C SER A 244 -8.61 -14.61 -1.05
N SER A 245 -9.14 -15.20 -2.13
CA SER A 245 -9.69 -16.57 -2.17
C SER A 245 -8.93 -17.44 -3.16
N ARG A 246 -8.47 -18.62 -2.72
CA ARG A 246 -7.81 -19.61 -3.60
C ARG A 246 -8.79 -20.18 -4.63
N ALA A 247 -10.06 -20.34 -4.24
CA ALA A 247 -11.11 -20.82 -5.12
C ALA A 247 -11.41 -19.80 -6.24
N TYR A 248 -11.49 -18.52 -5.90
CA TYR A 248 -11.68 -17.43 -6.87
C TYR A 248 -10.44 -17.27 -7.78
N ALA A 249 -9.22 -17.34 -7.22
CA ALA A 249 -7.96 -17.34 -7.97
C ALA A 249 -7.86 -18.47 -9.01
N ARG A 250 -8.46 -19.63 -8.72
CA ARG A 250 -8.49 -20.81 -9.59
C ARG A 250 -9.51 -20.67 -10.72
N LEU A 251 -10.68 -20.08 -10.43
CA LEU A 251 -11.76 -19.90 -11.40
C LEU A 251 -11.46 -18.81 -12.43
N TYR A 252 -10.95 -17.65 -12.01
CA TYR A 252 -10.79 -16.49 -12.89
C TYR A 252 -9.36 -16.29 -13.39
N GLY A 253 -9.24 -15.83 -14.65
CA GLY A 253 -7.98 -15.46 -15.28
C GLY A 253 -7.49 -14.06 -14.89
N PRO A 254 -6.37 -13.60 -15.48
CA PRO A 254 -5.97 -12.20 -15.44
C PRO A 254 -7.05 -11.26 -15.97
N ARG A 255 -7.04 -10.00 -15.54
CA ARG A 255 -8.06 -9.00 -15.91
C ARG A 255 -7.66 -8.21 -17.15
N ASP A 256 -8.63 -7.93 -18.03
CA ASP A 256 -8.38 -7.14 -19.25
C ASP A 256 -8.29 -5.63 -19.02
N LYS A 257 -8.76 -5.15 -17.85
CA LYS A 257 -8.83 -3.73 -17.48
C LYS A 257 -8.49 -3.56 -16.00
N SER A 258 -7.90 -2.41 -15.67
CA SER A 258 -7.72 -1.99 -14.28
C SER A 258 -9.01 -1.41 -13.72
N ALA A 259 -9.18 -1.44 -12.39
CA ALA A 259 -10.27 -0.73 -11.71
C ALA A 259 -10.18 0.78 -11.93
N THR A 260 -11.31 1.51 -11.93
CA THR A 260 -11.34 2.95 -12.26
C THR A 260 -10.34 3.78 -11.42
N GLY A 261 -10.25 3.54 -10.11
CA GLY A 261 -9.28 4.21 -9.23
C GLY A 261 -7.83 3.83 -9.50
N VAL A 262 -7.56 2.55 -9.82
CA VAL A 262 -6.21 2.11 -10.23
C VAL A 262 -5.82 2.77 -11.55
N GLN A 263 -6.72 2.83 -12.53
CA GLN A 263 -6.47 3.46 -13.81
C GLN A 263 -6.17 4.96 -13.65
N ARG A 264 -6.95 5.70 -12.86
CA ARG A 264 -6.66 7.12 -12.55
C ARG A 264 -5.26 7.32 -11.97
N LEU A 265 -4.80 6.46 -11.07
CA LEU A 265 -3.44 6.54 -10.52
C LEU A 265 -2.37 6.28 -11.59
N LEU A 266 -2.58 5.29 -12.46
CA LEU A 266 -1.68 4.97 -13.58
C LEU A 266 -1.61 6.12 -14.62
N ASP A 267 -2.75 6.71 -14.97
CA ASP A 267 -2.85 7.82 -15.93
C ASP A 267 -1.98 9.02 -15.46
N HIS A 268 -2.00 9.30 -14.16
CA HIS A 268 -1.21 10.35 -13.48
C HIS A 268 0.21 9.90 -13.09
N GLY A 269 0.69 8.74 -13.56
CA GLY A 269 2.09 8.33 -13.53
C GLY A 269 2.52 7.36 -12.42
N ALA A 270 1.62 6.93 -11.54
CA ALA A 270 1.96 5.95 -10.50
C ALA A 270 2.31 4.57 -11.09
N ILE A 271 3.15 3.78 -10.40
CA ILE A 271 3.61 2.45 -10.87
C ILE A 271 3.16 1.35 -9.93
N VAL A 272 2.45 0.33 -10.44
CA VAL A 272 2.00 -0.82 -9.63
C VAL A 272 3.13 -1.85 -9.48
N ILE A 273 3.57 -2.09 -8.24
CA ILE A 273 4.62 -3.07 -7.91
C ILE A 273 4.10 -4.36 -7.26
N GLY A 274 2.82 -4.42 -6.88
CA GLY A 274 2.18 -5.69 -6.51
C GLY A 274 0.70 -5.59 -6.16
N LYS A 275 0.07 -6.75 -5.99
CA LYS A 275 -1.26 -6.92 -5.37
C LYS A 275 -1.09 -7.20 -3.87
N LEU A 276 -1.93 -6.62 -3.03
CA LEU A 276 -1.87 -6.75 -1.56
C LEU A 276 -2.98 -7.65 -1.01
N LYS A 277 -2.64 -8.44 0.01
CA LYS A 277 -3.60 -9.28 0.72
C LYS A 277 -4.75 -8.46 1.30
N SER A 278 -5.94 -9.02 1.17
CA SER A 278 -7.17 -8.60 1.84
C SER A 278 -7.65 -9.76 2.68
N THR A 279 -8.60 -9.52 3.59
CA THR A 279 -9.53 -10.60 3.96
C THR A 279 -10.37 -11.00 2.74
N GLN A 280 -10.90 -12.21 2.75
CA GLN A 280 -11.63 -12.80 1.64
C GLN A 280 -12.83 -11.92 1.23
N PHE A 281 -12.82 -11.46 -0.02
CA PHE A 281 -13.81 -10.54 -0.61
C PHE A 281 -14.08 -9.24 0.17
N GLY A 282 -13.16 -8.84 1.07
CA GLY A 282 -13.31 -7.64 1.88
C GLY A 282 -14.06 -7.83 3.21
N GLU A 283 -14.28 -9.08 3.62
CA GLU A 283 -14.99 -9.46 4.85
C GLU A 283 -14.30 -9.05 6.15
N SER A 284 -15.01 -9.21 7.26
CA SER A 284 -14.39 -9.15 8.60
C SER A 284 -13.72 -10.48 8.93
N GLU A 285 -12.44 -10.47 9.33
CA GLU A 285 -11.70 -11.68 9.72
C GLU A 285 -10.70 -11.37 10.84
N TRP A 286 -10.42 -12.36 11.67
CA TRP A 286 -9.40 -12.33 12.72
C TRP A 286 -8.22 -13.27 12.38
N ALA A 287 -7.00 -12.78 12.61
CA ALA A 287 -5.76 -13.28 12.02
C ALA A 287 -5.44 -14.76 12.26
N THR A 288 -5.91 -15.35 13.37
CA THR A 288 -5.61 -16.73 13.77
C THR A 288 -6.74 -17.73 13.47
N GLY A 289 -7.99 -17.26 13.36
CA GLY A 289 -9.15 -18.12 13.14
C GLY A 289 -9.57 -18.24 11.68
N ASP A 290 -9.60 -17.12 10.95
CA ASP A 290 -10.35 -17.04 9.68
C ASP A 290 -9.47 -17.10 8.43
N TRP A 291 -8.19 -16.77 8.55
CA TRP A 291 -7.22 -16.67 7.45
C TRP A 291 -6.74 -18.06 6.98
N VAL A 292 -7.67 -18.85 6.43
CA VAL A 292 -7.49 -20.26 6.05
C VAL A 292 -6.95 -20.47 4.63
N ASP A 293 -7.17 -19.50 3.73
CA ASP A 293 -6.69 -19.57 2.34
C ASP A 293 -5.25 -19.06 2.19
N TYR A 294 -4.93 -17.99 2.92
CA TYR A 294 -3.61 -17.35 2.97
C TYR A 294 -3.39 -16.85 4.40
N HIS A 295 -2.17 -16.84 4.91
CA HIS A 295 -1.91 -16.27 6.25
C HIS A 295 -2.03 -14.74 6.27
N ALA A 296 -2.64 -14.22 7.33
CA ALA A 296 -2.71 -12.78 7.63
C ALA A 296 -1.32 -12.13 7.64
N PRO A 297 -1.16 -10.91 7.09
CA PRO A 297 0.10 -10.20 7.12
C PRO A 297 0.52 -9.83 8.55
N TRP A 298 1.78 -9.47 8.72
CA TRP A 298 2.35 -9.02 9.99
C TRP A 298 2.24 -7.50 10.09
N ASN A 299 1.68 -7.01 11.20
CA ASN A 299 1.71 -5.58 11.52
C ASN A 299 3.10 -5.27 12.11
N PRO A 300 3.96 -4.48 11.45
CA PRO A 300 5.34 -4.26 11.88
C PRO A 300 5.46 -3.36 13.13
N ARG A 301 4.36 -2.80 13.65
CA ARG A 301 4.38 -1.96 14.86
C ARG A 301 4.66 -2.76 16.12
N ALA A 302 5.23 -2.11 17.12
CA ALA A 302 5.49 -2.65 18.46
C ALA A 302 6.34 -3.95 18.41
N ASP A 303 5.74 -5.07 18.83
CA ASP A 303 6.38 -6.39 18.87
C ASP A 303 6.24 -7.19 17.56
N GLY A 304 5.68 -6.60 16.50
CA GLY A 304 5.38 -7.28 15.25
C GLY A 304 4.18 -8.24 15.33
N TYR A 305 3.57 -8.39 16.52
CA TYR A 305 2.63 -9.47 16.83
C TYR A 305 1.17 -9.01 16.98
N GLN A 306 0.91 -7.77 16.62
CA GLN A 306 -0.43 -7.18 16.63
C GLN A 306 -1.25 -7.63 15.41
N THR A 307 -2.57 -7.49 15.53
CA THR A 307 -3.47 -7.64 14.39
C THR A 307 -3.17 -6.60 13.30
N PRO A 308 -3.21 -6.97 12.01
CA PRO A 308 -3.19 -6.00 10.91
C PRO A 308 -4.56 -5.32 10.69
N SER A 309 -5.58 -5.67 11.49
CA SER A 309 -6.98 -5.30 11.27
C SER A 309 -7.51 -5.74 9.89
N ALA A 310 -8.72 -5.32 9.51
CA ALA A 310 -9.43 -5.80 8.32
C ALA A 310 -10.26 -4.70 7.64
N SER A 311 -10.61 -4.81 6.35
CA SER A 311 -10.21 -5.86 5.40
C SER A 311 -8.95 -5.53 4.58
N SER A 312 -8.50 -4.28 4.54
CA SER A 312 -7.31 -3.86 3.77
C SER A 312 -6.00 -4.14 4.53
N SER A 313 -5.87 -5.36 5.08
CA SER A 313 -4.80 -5.76 6.00
C SER A 313 -3.40 -5.64 5.39
N GLY A 314 -3.22 -6.12 4.15
CA GLY A 314 -1.96 -5.99 3.41
C GLY A 314 -1.67 -4.54 3.00
N SER A 315 -2.71 -3.72 2.78
CA SER A 315 -2.58 -2.29 2.48
C SER A 315 -1.94 -1.51 3.62
N GLY A 316 -2.39 -1.74 4.86
CA GLY A 316 -1.77 -1.16 6.05
C GLY A 316 -0.38 -1.73 6.33
N ALA A 317 -0.25 -3.06 6.32
CA ALA A 317 1.01 -3.74 6.65
C ALA A 317 2.16 -3.34 5.70
N ALA A 318 1.94 -3.36 4.38
CA ALA A 318 2.99 -3.02 3.42
C ALA A 318 3.46 -1.56 3.53
N VAL A 319 2.54 -0.61 3.75
CA VAL A 319 2.88 0.82 3.87
C VAL A 319 3.55 1.12 5.21
N ALA A 320 3.24 0.36 6.28
CA ALA A 320 3.95 0.46 7.55
C ALA A 320 5.31 -0.27 7.56
N ALA A 321 5.50 -1.28 6.71
CA ALA A 321 6.74 -2.07 6.68
C ALA A 321 7.81 -1.50 5.73
N TYR A 322 7.41 -0.97 4.57
CA TYR A 322 8.34 -0.78 3.45
C TYR A 322 8.51 0.68 3.03
N ASP A 323 9.72 1.21 3.18
CA ASP A 323 10.10 2.58 2.81
C ASP A 323 10.04 2.82 1.30
N TRP A 324 10.33 1.78 0.51
CA TRP A 324 10.27 1.77 -0.94
C TRP A 324 8.85 1.78 -1.53
N LEU A 325 7.79 1.57 -0.74
CA LEU A 325 6.39 1.66 -1.16
C LEU A 325 5.81 3.02 -0.72
N ASP A 326 5.30 3.82 -1.66
CA ASP A 326 4.88 5.21 -1.35
C ASP A 326 3.39 5.31 -0.94
N LEU A 327 2.53 4.50 -1.55
CA LEU A 327 1.08 4.47 -1.30
C LEU A 327 0.51 3.06 -1.51
N SER A 328 -0.55 2.70 -0.80
CA SER A 328 -1.37 1.53 -1.15
C SER A 328 -2.84 1.90 -1.31
N THR A 329 -3.59 1.11 -2.08
CA THR A 329 -5.04 1.27 -2.23
C THR A 329 -5.79 0.39 -1.25
N GLY A 330 -7.05 0.71 -1.00
CA GLY A 330 -7.96 -0.11 -0.21
C GLY A 330 -9.43 0.07 -0.59
N THR A 331 -10.29 -0.66 0.10
CA THR A 331 -11.74 -0.46 0.02
C THR A 331 -12.31 -0.29 1.42
N ASP A 332 -13.16 0.72 1.63
CA ASP A 332 -13.86 0.93 2.89
C ASP A 332 -15.37 0.76 2.68
N CYS A 333 -15.94 -0.25 3.33
CA CYS A 333 -17.39 -0.48 3.39
C CYS A 333 -17.91 -0.06 4.78
N SER A 334 -17.35 -0.62 5.86
CA SER A 334 -17.72 -0.34 7.26
C SER A 334 -16.57 0.19 8.14
N GLY A 335 -15.38 0.42 7.58
CA GLY A 335 -14.15 0.71 8.33
C GLY A 335 -12.88 0.11 7.71
N SER A 336 -13.00 -0.58 6.58
CA SER A 336 -11.94 -1.41 6.01
C SER A 336 -10.72 -0.67 5.44
N VAL A 337 -10.72 0.66 5.35
CA VAL A 337 -9.51 1.48 5.17
C VAL A 337 -9.10 2.09 6.50
N ARG A 338 -10.06 2.63 7.24
CA ARG A 338 -9.82 3.39 8.46
C ARG A 338 -9.24 2.55 9.61
N ALA A 339 -9.75 1.33 9.84
CA ALA A 339 -9.28 0.45 10.91
C ALA A 339 -7.86 -0.08 10.66
N PRO A 340 -7.49 -0.56 9.45
CA PRO A 340 -6.09 -0.88 9.15
C PRO A 340 -5.17 0.34 9.20
N ALA A 341 -5.63 1.54 8.85
CA ALA A 341 -4.81 2.75 8.92
C ALA A 341 -4.50 3.13 10.38
N ALA A 342 -5.50 3.04 11.24
CA ALA A 342 -5.38 3.29 12.67
C ALA A 342 -4.33 2.38 13.33
N VAL A 343 -4.48 1.05 13.24
CA VAL A 343 -3.58 0.09 13.93
C VAL A 343 -2.14 0.07 13.38
N HIS A 344 -1.94 0.54 12.15
CA HIS A 344 -0.62 0.70 11.54
C HIS A 344 -0.04 2.11 11.72
N GLY A 345 -0.80 3.06 12.28
CA GLY A 345 -0.40 4.45 12.45
C GLY A 345 -0.11 5.14 11.12
N LEU A 346 -1.05 5.06 10.17
CA LEU A 346 -0.90 5.59 8.81
C LEU A 346 -1.93 6.68 8.49
N PHE A 347 -1.58 7.53 7.52
CA PHE A 347 -2.50 8.49 6.92
C PHE A 347 -3.36 7.78 5.88
N ALA A 348 -4.69 7.89 5.99
CA ALA A 348 -5.60 7.27 5.03
C ALA A 348 -6.91 8.06 4.87
N ILE A 349 -7.64 7.79 3.79
CA ILE A 349 -8.97 8.37 3.56
C ILE A 349 -9.97 7.29 3.13
N ARG A 350 -11.12 7.24 3.83
CA ARG A 350 -12.39 6.79 3.27
C ARG A 350 -12.96 8.02 2.54
N PRO A 351 -13.06 8.04 1.19
CA PRO A 351 -13.69 9.15 0.51
C PRO A 351 -15.22 9.08 0.68
N SER A 352 -15.92 10.12 0.23
CA SER A 352 -17.36 10.09 0.07
C SER A 352 -17.83 8.91 -0.78
N THR A 353 -19.00 8.37 -0.42
CA THR A 353 -19.70 7.42 -1.28
C THR A 353 -19.94 8.08 -2.64
N ASP A 354 -19.60 7.35 -3.71
CA ASP A 354 -19.65 7.77 -5.12
C ASP A 354 -18.59 8.79 -5.59
N ALA A 355 -17.61 9.17 -4.75
CA ALA A 355 -16.48 10.03 -5.17
C ALA A 355 -15.68 9.46 -6.36
N ILE A 356 -15.76 8.14 -6.53
CA ILE A 356 -15.23 7.40 -7.68
C ILE A 356 -16.02 6.11 -7.89
N ASP A 357 -16.27 5.76 -9.16
CA ASP A 357 -16.90 4.50 -9.56
C ASP A 357 -16.04 3.28 -9.16
N ASN A 358 -16.65 2.31 -8.49
CA ASN A 358 -16.03 1.06 -8.05
C ASN A 358 -15.96 -0.02 -9.15
N LYS A 359 -16.14 0.31 -10.43
CA LYS A 359 -15.93 -0.62 -11.54
C LYS A 359 -14.52 -1.22 -11.54
N GLY A 360 -14.46 -2.55 -11.68
CA GLY A 360 -13.23 -3.35 -11.54
C GLY A 360 -12.85 -3.64 -10.08
N VAL A 361 -13.73 -3.35 -9.12
CA VAL A 361 -13.60 -3.80 -7.73
C VAL A 361 -14.57 -4.96 -7.51
N ILE A 362 -14.15 -6.01 -6.80
CA ILE A 362 -15.06 -7.06 -6.32
C ILE A 362 -16.03 -6.40 -5.32
N PRO A 363 -17.35 -6.37 -5.62
CA PRO A 363 -18.30 -5.60 -4.84
C PRO A 363 -18.64 -6.31 -3.53
N PHE A 364 -18.68 -5.55 -2.44
CA PHE A 364 -19.26 -5.98 -1.17
C PHE A 364 -20.66 -5.37 -1.00
N SER A 365 -20.80 -4.05 -1.15
CA SER A 365 -22.10 -3.39 -1.29
C SER A 365 -22.01 -2.04 -1.99
N LYS A 366 -22.88 -1.84 -2.98
CA LYS A 366 -22.98 -0.59 -3.74
C LYS A 366 -23.39 0.60 -2.88
N ASN A 367 -24.00 0.36 -1.73
CA ASN A 367 -24.45 1.42 -0.82
C ASN A 367 -23.31 2.03 0.01
N PHE A 368 -22.16 1.36 0.09
CA PHE A 368 -21.13 1.65 1.10
C PHE A 368 -19.69 1.61 0.59
N ASP A 369 -19.42 0.84 -0.47
CA ASP A 369 -18.07 0.63 -1.00
C ASP A 369 -17.43 1.94 -1.49
N THR A 370 -16.21 2.19 -1.04
CA THR A 370 -15.42 3.36 -1.43
C THR A 370 -13.97 2.98 -1.70
N PHE A 371 -13.34 3.61 -2.70
CA PHE A 371 -11.93 3.39 -3.05
C PHE A 371 -11.04 4.29 -2.20
N GLY A 372 -10.49 3.77 -1.11
CA GLY A 372 -9.58 4.51 -0.23
C GLY A 372 -8.11 4.29 -0.56
N ILE A 373 -7.25 5.07 0.10
CA ILE A 373 -5.79 5.00 -0.03
C ILE A 373 -5.10 5.13 1.33
N PHE A 374 -3.88 4.60 1.44
CA PHE A 374 -3.00 4.64 2.61
C PHE A 374 -1.64 5.21 2.22
N THR A 375 -1.05 6.00 3.12
CA THR A 375 0.27 6.63 2.94
C THR A 375 0.99 6.80 4.27
N ARG A 376 2.31 6.99 4.22
CA ARG A 376 3.10 7.41 5.39
C ARG A 376 3.17 8.93 5.60
N ASN A 377 2.62 9.74 4.70
CA ASN A 377 2.68 11.20 4.82
C ASN A 377 1.46 11.88 4.16
N ILE A 378 1.07 13.03 4.73
CA ILE A 378 -0.14 13.76 4.32
C ILE A 378 0.02 14.42 2.94
N GLU A 379 1.25 14.75 2.51
CA GLU A 379 1.54 15.27 1.17
C GLU A 379 1.18 14.26 0.05
N THR A 380 1.62 13.00 0.17
CA THR A 380 1.25 11.92 -0.76
C THR A 380 -0.24 11.63 -0.71
N LEU A 381 -0.86 11.63 0.49
CA LEU A 381 -2.32 11.46 0.61
C LEU A 381 -3.07 12.54 -0.18
N THR A 382 -2.66 13.80 -0.01
CA THR A 382 -3.26 14.96 -0.68
C THR A 382 -3.10 14.88 -2.20
N ALA A 383 -1.89 14.59 -2.69
CA ALA A 383 -1.59 14.48 -4.12
C ALA A 383 -2.37 13.33 -4.80
N ALA A 384 -2.46 12.17 -4.15
CA ALA A 384 -3.26 11.06 -4.68
C ALA A 384 -4.78 11.36 -4.60
N SER A 385 -5.23 12.07 -3.56
CA SER A 385 -6.64 12.45 -3.40
C SER A 385 -7.10 13.43 -4.48
N SER A 386 -6.25 14.39 -4.88
CA SER A 386 -6.59 15.39 -5.92
C SER A 386 -6.83 14.77 -7.30
N VAL A 387 -6.11 13.69 -7.65
CA VAL A 387 -6.33 12.96 -8.92
C VAL A 387 -7.45 11.93 -8.84
N LEU A 388 -7.79 11.44 -7.63
CA LEU A 388 -8.81 10.41 -7.44
C LEU A 388 -10.24 10.96 -7.34
N TYR A 389 -10.47 12.02 -6.54
CA TYR A 389 -11.82 12.30 -6.02
C TYR A 389 -12.51 13.57 -6.57
N ASN A 390 -11.81 14.41 -7.35
CA ASN A 390 -12.32 15.70 -7.85
C ASN A 390 -13.15 15.64 -9.16
N GLN A 391 -13.72 14.49 -9.54
CA GLN A 391 -14.23 14.29 -10.92
C GLN A 391 -15.72 13.95 -11.07
N HIS A 392 -16.50 13.79 -9.99
CA HIS A 392 -17.93 13.44 -10.14
C HIS A 392 -18.82 14.68 -10.10
N ALA A 393 -19.39 15.07 -11.25
CA ALA A 393 -20.20 16.29 -11.37
C ALA A 393 -21.49 16.29 -10.52
N GLU A 394 -22.01 15.11 -10.16
CA GLU A 394 -23.18 14.95 -9.28
C GLU A 394 -22.85 15.13 -7.79
N ILE A 395 -21.56 15.21 -7.45
CA ILE A 395 -21.10 15.52 -6.10
C ILE A 395 -20.74 17.01 -6.10
N HIS A 396 -21.58 17.82 -5.44
CA HIS A 396 -21.29 19.24 -5.29
C HIS A 396 -19.98 19.45 -4.54
N SER A 397 -18.98 19.97 -5.24
CA SER A 397 -17.69 20.32 -4.67
C SER A 397 -17.85 21.57 -3.80
N CYS A 398 -18.22 21.41 -2.52
CA CYS A 398 -18.32 22.53 -1.61
C CYS A 398 -17.46 22.42 -0.36
N PHE A 399 -16.20 22.80 -0.52
CA PHE A 399 -15.30 23.03 0.60
C PHE A 399 -15.41 24.47 1.12
N LYS A 400 -15.83 24.63 2.37
CA LYS A 400 -15.64 25.85 3.15
C LYS A 400 -14.56 25.62 4.21
N LYS A 401 -13.82 26.66 4.60
CA LYS A 401 -12.91 26.57 5.75
C LYS A 401 -13.76 26.28 7.00
N PRO A 402 -13.48 25.21 7.77
CA PRO A 402 -14.21 24.92 8.99
C PRO A 402 -14.13 26.04 10.03
N THR A 403 -15.28 26.35 10.62
CA THR A 403 -15.49 27.29 11.73
C THR A 403 -16.02 26.59 12.98
N ARG A 404 -16.41 25.30 12.88
CA ARG A 404 -16.93 24.49 13.99
C ARG A 404 -16.25 23.11 14.03
N ILE A 405 -15.81 22.69 15.21
CA ILE A 405 -15.26 21.34 15.46
C ILE A 405 -16.27 20.59 16.32
N ILE A 406 -16.89 19.55 15.80
CA ILE A 406 -17.90 18.74 16.50
C ILE A 406 -17.22 17.65 17.32
N TYR A 407 -17.58 17.57 18.60
CA TYR A 407 -17.02 16.63 19.57
C TYR A 407 -18.17 15.82 20.21
N PRO A 408 -18.41 14.57 19.75
CA PRO A 408 -19.51 13.74 20.28
C PRO A 408 -19.18 13.19 21.67
N ASN A 409 -19.91 13.62 22.70
CA ASN A 409 -19.66 13.23 24.09
C ASN A 409 -19.81 11.73 24.34
N GLU A 410 -20.53 10.99 23.48
CA GLU A 410 -20.64 9.53 23.57
C GLU A 410 -19.31 8.78 23.37
N TYR A 411 -18.32 9.41 22.74
CA TYR A 411 -17.03 8.78 22.42
C TYR A 411 -15.84 9.43 23.11
N TRP A 412 -16.08 10.46 23.93
CA TRP A 412 -15.04 11.34 24.44
C TRP A 412 -15.30 11.82 25.89
N PRO A 413 -14.26 11.99 26.72
CA PRO A 413 -12.87 11.57 26.50
C PRO A 413 -12.74 10.05 26.45
N VAL A 414 -11.66 9.52 25.88
CA VAL A 414 -11.37 8.08 25.97
C VAL A 414 -10.93 7.73 27.41
N GLU A 415 -11.29 6.54 27.88
CA GLU A 415 -11.07 6.12 29.28
C GLU A 415 -9.59 6.04 29.66
N ASP A 416 -8.72 5.61 28.75
CA ASP A 416 -7.28 5.55 29.01
C ASP A 416 -6.67 6.96 29.06
N MET A 417 -6.05 7.29 30.19
CA MET A 417 -5.51 8.63 30.47
C MET A 417 -4.35 9.00 29.53
N ALA A 418 -3.49 8.05 29.16
CA ALA A 418 -2.34 8.32 28.29
C ALA A 418 -2.81 8.65 26.87
N SER A 419 -3.73 7.85 26.34
CA SER A 419 -4.41 8.08 25.06
C SER A 419 -5.18 9.39 25.06
N SER A 420 -5.95 9.65 26.12
CA SER A 420 -6.73 10.88 26.26
C SER A 420 -5.83 12.12 26.25
N ALA A 421 -4.66 12.07 26.89
CA ALA A 421 -3.70 13.17 26.85
C ALA A 421 -3.12 13.41 25.44
N VAL A 422 -2.86 12.35 24.67
CA VAL A 422 -2.42 12.45 23.27
C VAL A 422 -3.52 13.07 22.39
N PHE A 423 -4.77 12.60 22.52
CA PHE A 423 -5.91 13.16 21.79
C PHE A 423 -6.15 14.64 22.13
N GLU A 424 -6.23 14.99 23.42
CA GLU A 424 -6.48 16.36 23.86
C GLU A 424 -5.38 17.34 23.44
N SER A 425 -4.12 16.91 23.49
CA SER A 425 -2.97 17.69 23.01
C SER A 425 -3.10 18.03 21.51
N VAL A 426 -3.51 17.07 20.69
CA VAL A 426 -3.66 17.28 19.25
C VAL A 426 -4.93 18.04 18.90
N ILE A 427 -6.08 17.75 19.53
CA ILE A 427 -7.32 18.50 19.31
C ILE A 427 -7.13 19.97 19.73
N GLY A 428 -6.47 20.26 20.85
CA GLY A 428 -6.15 21.63 21.27
C GLY A 428 -5.25 22.39 20.28
N LYS A 429 -4.32 21.70 19.60
CA LYS A 429 -3.51 22.29 18.51
C LYS A 429 -4.35 22.54 17.25
N LEU A 430 -5.26 21.62 16.89
CA LEU A 430 -6.18 21.80 15.77
C LEU A 430 -7.13 22.97 16.01
N GLU A 431 -7.71 23.10 17.21
CA GLU A 431 -8.51 24.26 17.62
C GLU A 431 -7.78 25.59 17.37
N ASN A 432 -6.52 25.67 17.82
CA ASN A 432 -5.70 26.88 17.69
C ASN A 432 -5.34 27.18 16.21
N ALA A 433 -5.03 26.16 15.41
CA ALA A 433 -4.69 26.32 13.99
C ALA A 433 -5.90 26.66 13.10
N ILE A 434 -7.08 26.11 13.43
CA ILE A 434 -8.34 26.41 12.72
C ILE A 434 -8.83 27.81 13.12
N GLY A 435 -8.68 28.17 14.39
CA GLY A 435 -9.17 29.41 14.99
C GLY A 435 -10.55 29.28 15.63
N THR A 436 -10.92 28.07 16.07
CA THR A 436 -12.23 27.79 16.70
C THR A 436 -12.11 26.76 17.81
N LYS A 437 -13.05 26.75 18.75
CA LYS A 437 -13.12 25.76 19.83
C LYS A 437 -14.11 24.65 19.51
N ARG A 438 -13.87 23.46 20.08
CA ARG A 438 -14.78 22.35 19.91
C ARG A 438 -16.16 22.64 20.52
N THR A 439 -17.18 22.12 19.86
CA THR A 439 -18.58 22.14 20.29
C THR A 439 -18.95 20.73 20.69
N ASN A 440 -19.16 20.54 21.99
CA ASN A 440 -19.66 19.28 22.55
C ASN A 440 -21.11 19.06 22.09
N ILE A 441 -21.41 17.87 21.59
CA ILE A 441 -22.78 17.44 21.25
C ILE A 441 -23.06 16.06 21.84
N SER A 442 -24.33 15.71 21.99
CA SER A 442 -24.78 14.33 22.13
C SER A 442 -25.48 13.95 20.84
N LEU A 443 -24.95 12.97 20.10
CA LEU A 443 -25.60 12.45 18.89
C LEU A 443 -26.91 11.74 19.22
N SER A 444 -26.94 11.00 20.33
CA SER A 444 -28.13 10.29 20.81
C SER A 444 -29.22 11.26 21.31
N GLY A 445 -28.83 12.29 22.08
CA GLY A 445 -29.72 13.36 22.52
C GLY A 445 -30.29 14.18 21.35
N LEU A 446 -29.44 14.56 20.40
CA LEU A 446 -29.87 15.30 19.20
C LEU A 446 -30.81 14.48 18.32
N TRP A 447 -30.59 13.16 18.20
CA TRP A 447 -31.50 12.26 17.49
C TRP A 447 -32.89 12.21 18.17
N ALA A 448 -32.91 12.09 19.50
CA ALA A 448 -34.16 12.09 20.26
C ALA A 448 -34.90 13.44 20.22
N GLU A 449 -34.17 14.56 20.29
CA GLU A 449 -34.73 15.92 20.23
C GLU A 449 -35.34 16.24 18.86
N THR A 450 -34.62 15.92 17.78
CA THR A 450 -35.05 16.23 16.41
C THR A 450 -36.04 15.23 15.84
N ASN A 451 -36.13 14.03 16.44
CA ASN A 451 -37.06 12.94 16.12
C ASN A 451 -37.29 12.74 14.59
N PRO A 452 -36.23 12.44 13.80
CA PRO A 452 -36.29 12.41 12.34
C PRO A 452 -37.18 11.29 11.77
N VAL A 453 -37.67 10.39 12.63
CA VAL A 453 -38.46 9.20 12.27
C VAL A 453 -39.89 9.22 12.84
N GLY A 454 -40.22 10.18 13.70
CA GLY A 454 -41.53 10.32 14.34
C GLY A 454 -41.83 9.29 15.43
N THR A 455 -40.81 8.70 16.06
CA THR A 455 -40.93 7.67 17.11
C THR A 455 -39.83 7.79 18.15
N ASP A 456 -40.08 7.33 19.37
CA ASP A 456 -39.12 7.38 20.51
C ASP A 456 -37.99 6.33 20.42
N VAL A 457 -37.64 5.89 19.21
CA VAL A 457 -36.61 4.87 18.98
C VAL A 457 -35.21 5.47 19.11
N SER A 458 -34.35 4.80 19.88
CA SER A 458 -32.94 5.21 20.03
C SER A 458 -32.21 5.15 18.69
N ILE A 459 -31.16 5.95 18.53
CA ILE A 459 -30.28 5.90 17.35
C ILE A 459 -29.67 4.49 17.19
N ASP A 460 -29.27 3.88 18.31
CA ASP A 460 -28.70 2.54 18.38
C ASP A 460 -29.67 1.45 17.91
N ASP A 461 -30.92 1.46 18.40
CA ASP A 461 -31.93 0.47 18.02
C ASP A 461 -32.41 0.66 16.58
N TYR A 462 -32.53 1.92 16.12
CA TYR A 462 -32.94 2.23 14.75
C TYR A 462 -31.91 1.71 13.74
N PHE A 463 -30.62 1.95 13.99
CA PHE A 463 -29.55 1.56 13.06
C PHE A 463 -29.00 0.15 13.26
N LYS A 464 -29.49 -0.58 14.28
CA LYS A 464 -29.01 -1.90 14.71
C LYS A 464 -28.84 -2.94 13.58
N THR A 465 -29.68 -2.89 12.55
CA THR A 465 -29.63 -3.84 11.42
C THR A 465 -29.40 -3.17 10.06
N THR A 466 -29.18 -1.85 10.01
CA THR A 466 -29.19 -1.08 8.76
C THR A 466 -28.09 -1.50 7.81
N PHE A 467 -26.84 -1.62 8.29
CA PHE A 467 -25.72 -2.10 7.49
C PHE A 467 -25.98 -3.50 6.91
N VAL A 468 -26.48 -4.43 7.73
CA VAL A 468 -26.86 -5.78 7.33
C VAL A 468 -27.87 -5.75 6.18
N SER A 469 -28.95 -5.00 6.41
CA SER A 469 -30.13 -4.95 5.54
C SER A 469 -29.78 -4.36 4.18
N ALA A 470 -29.00 -3.27 4.17
CA ALA A 470 -28.55 -2.61 2.94
C ALA A 470 -27.46 -3.38 2.17
N SER A 471 -26.58 -4.11 2.85
CA SER A 471 -25.41 -4.74 2.21
C SER A 471 -25.60 -6.21 1.83
N ALA A 472 -26.32 -7.00 2.62
CA ALA A 472 -26.40 -8.44 2.45
C ALA A 472 -26.94 -8.90 1.06
N PRO A 473 -27.94 -8.26 0.44
CA PRO A 473 -28.41 -8.68 -0.90
C PRO A 473 -27.40 -8.45 -2.03
N ASP A 474 -26.45 -7.50 -1.88
CA ASP A 474 -25.35 -7.32 -2.82
C ASP A 474 -24.25 -8.38 -2.60
N GLN A 475 -23.85 -8.62 -1.35
CA GLN A 475 -22.94 -9.72 -0.97
C GLN A 475 -23.46 -11.06 -1.50
N TRP A 476 -24.75 -11.35 -1.28
CA TRP A 476 -25.38 -12.58 -1.75
C TRP A 476 -25.37 -12.69 -3.28
N ARG A 477 -25.63 -11.61 -4.01
CA ARG A 477 -25.59 -11.61 -5.48
C ARG A 477 -24.18 -11.95 -6.00
N MET A 478 -23.14 -11.41 -5.37
CA MET A 478 -21.74 -11.71 -5.71
C MET A 478 -21.40 -13.18 -5.42
N LEU A 479 -21.64 -13.64 -4.19
CA LEU A 479 -21.31 -15.01 -3.77
C LEU A 479 -22.13 -16.08 -4.51
N LYS A 480 -23.42 -15.85 -4.76
CA LYS A 480 -24.27 -16.79 -5.51
C LYS A 480 -23.75 -17.03 -6.92
N ASN A 481 -23.36 -15.97 -7.63
CA ASN A 481 -22.80 -16.08 -8.98
C ASN A 481 -21.47 -16.84 -8.95
N PHE A 482 -20.56 -16.45 -8.05
CA PHE A 482 -19.28 -17.13 -7.86
C PHE A 482 -19.44 -18.63 -7.54
N HIS A 483 -20.32 -18.99 -6.60
CA HIS A 483 -20.60 -20.40 -6.26
C HIS A 483 -21.18 -21.18 -7.45
N SER A 484 -22.10 -20.57 -8.21
CA SER A 484 -22.71 -21.20 -9.39
C SER A 484 -21.68 -21.45 -10.51
N GLU A 485 -20.82 -20.48 -10.80
CA GLU A 485 -19.75 -20.60 -11.79
C GLU A 485 -18.67 -21.58 -11.33
N TYR A 486 -18.25 -21.54 -10.06
CA TYR A 486 -17.27 -22.48 -9.52
C TYR A 486 -17.80 -23.92 -9.57
N SER A 487 -19.06 -24.14 -9.17
CA SER A 487 -19.66 -25.48 -9.15
C SER A 487 -19.87 -26.06 -10.55
N SER A 488 -20.14 -25.22 -11.56
CA SER A 488 -20.27 -25.69 -12.95
C SER A 488 -18.93 -26.11 -13.56
N VAL A 489 -17.82 -25.55 -13.11
CA VAL A 489 -16.46 -25.88 -13.58
C VAL A 489 -15.83 -27.03 -12.80
N PHE A 490 -16.02 -27.09 -11.47
CA PHE A 490 -15.32 -28.03 -10.58
C PHE A 490 -16.21 -29.12 -9.97
N GLY A 491 -17.52 -29.09 -10.16
CA GLY A 491 -18.45 -30.12 -9.70
C GLY A 491 -18.76 -30.10 -8.19
N HIS A 492 -18.30 -29.09 -7.45
CA HIS A 492 -18.56 -28.91 -6.02
C HIS A 492 -18.57 -27.42 -5.63
N SER A 493 -19.14 -27.07 -4.47
CA SER A 493 -19.10 -25.71 -3.93
C SER A 493 -17.66 -25.24 -3.63
N PRO A 494 -17.31 -23.96 -3.84
CA PRO A 494 -15.99 -23.46 -3.49
C PRO A 494 -15.76 -23.50 -1.97
N PRO A 495 -14.53 -23.80 -1.50
CA PRO A 495 -14.15 -23.51 -0.12
C PRO A 495 -14.13 -21.99 0.11
N VAL A 496 -14.63 -21.57 1.27
CA VAL A 496 -14.62 -20.18 1.76
C VAL A 496 -14.24 -20.15 3.23
N ASN A 497 -13.83 -18.99 3.76
CA ASN A 497 -13.40 -18.83 5.15
C ASN A 497 -14.55 -19.12 6.17
N PRO A 498 -14.25 -19.31 7.48
CA PRO A 498 -15.27 -19.57 8.50
C PRO A 498 -16.37 -18.49 8.60
N GLN A 499 -16.01 -17.21 8.48
CA GLN A 499 -16.97 -16.09 8.50
C GLN A 499 -18.00 -16.19 7.36
N LEU A 500 -17.55 -16.50 6.14
CA LEU A 500 -18.38 -16.66 4.95
C LEU A 500 -19.19 -17.95 5.00
N GLN A 501 -18.64 -19.06 5.49
CA GLN A 501 -19.40 -20.29 5.72
C GLN A 501 -20.63 -20.01 6.58
N TRP A 502 -20.46 -19.29 7.70
CA TRP A 502 -21.56 -18.90 8.57
C TRP A 502 -22.54 -17.93 7.88
N LYS A 503 -22.04 -16.91 7.17
CA LYS A 503 -22.87 -15.96 6.41
C LYS A 503 -23.72 -16.64 5.32
N MET A 504 -23.26 -17.73 4.72
CA MET A 504 -24.00 -18.43 3.65
C MET A 504 -25.33 -19.04 4.11
N ASP A 505 -25.50 -19.30 5.41
CA ASP A 505 -26.80 -19.72 5.98
C ASP A 505 -27.79 -18.55 6.16
N PHE A 506 -27.31 -17.30 6.14
CA PHE A 506 -28.09 -16.09 6.42
C PHE A 506 -28.35 -15.23 5.18
N LEU A 507 -27.31 -14.97 4.38
CA LEU A 507 -27.36 -14.13 3.18
C LEU A 507 -28.51 -14.47 2.21
N PRO A 508 -28.84 -15.76 1.92
CA PRO A 508 -29.94 -16.11 1.02
C PRO A 508 -31.33 -15.75 1.54
N LYS A 509 -31.48 -15.48 2.85
CA LYS A 509 -32.75 -15.12 3.50
C LYS A 509 -33.05 -13.62 3.38
N GLN A 510 -32.08 -12.80 2.96
CA GLN A 510 -32.24 -11.34 2.86
C GLN A 510 -32.93 -10.93 1.56
N THR A 511 -33.94 -10.07 1.67
CA THR A 511 -34.82 -9.68 0.56
C THR A 511 -34.45 -8.30 -0.01
N LEU A 512 -34.91 -8.01 -1.22
CA LEU A 512 -34.82 -6.65 -1.80
C LEU A 512 -35.62 -5.61 -1.00
N GLU A 513 -36.62 -6.04 -0.22
CA GLU A 513 -37.37 -5.17 0.69
C GLU A 513 -36.52 -4.79 1.92
N SER A 514 -35.76 -5.76 2.47
CA SER A 514 -34.73 -5.50 3.49
C SER A 514 -33.69 -4.50 2.96
N GLN A 515 -33.25 -4.66 1.70
CA GLN A 515 -32.34 -3.71 1.05
C GLN A 515 -32.90 -2.28 0.99
N LYS A 516 -34.13 -2.14 0.48
CA LYS A 516 -34.82 -0.84 0.38
C LYS A 516 -35.04 -0.18 1.74
N ARG A 517 -35.35 -0.97 2.77
CA ARG A 517 -35.46 -0.47 4.14
C ARG A 517 -34.11 0.09 4.62
N GLY A 518 -33.03 -0.69 4.52
CA GLY A 518 -31.70 -0.24 4.92
C GLY A 518 -31.24 1.01 4.14
N GLN A 519 -31.52 1.07 2.83
CA GLN A 519 -31.26 2.25 2.00
C GLN A 519 -32.03 3.49 2.49
N LYS A 520 -33.31 3.34 2.83
CA LYS A 520 -34.12 4.43 3.41
C LYS A 520 -33.59 4.89 4.77
N GLU A 521 -33.17 3.97 5.63
CA GLU A 521 -32.56 4.28 6.94
C GLU A 521 -31.26 5.10 6.75
N ILE A 522 -30.40 4.72 5.79
CA ILE A 522 -29.18 5.47 5.43
C ILE A 522 -29.51 6.87 4.90
N GLU A 523 -30.51 7.01 4.03
CA GLU A 523 -30.95 8.32 3.53
C GLU A 523 -31.47 9.23 4.64
N ILE A 524 -32.21 8.68 5.61
CA ILE A 524 -32.69 9.40 6.79
C ILE A 524 -31.50 9.88 7.62
N PHE A 525 -30.54 8.98 7.91
CA PHE A 525 -29.32 9.36 8.63
C PHE A 525 -28.56 10.48 7.92
N ARG A 526 -28.34 10.35 6.61
CA ARG A 526 -27.59 11.34 5.81
C ARG A 526 -28.21 12.73 5.89
N ARG A 527 -29.51 12.85 5.60
CA ARG A 527 -30.23 14.12 5.67
C ARG A 527 -30.22 14.69 7.09
N TRP A 528 -30.47 13.85 8.10
CA TRP A 528 -30.43 14.27 9.50
C TRP A 528 -29.04 14.78 9.92
N PHE A 529 -27.98 14.08 9.52
CA PHE A 529 -26.60 14.42 9.83
C PHE A 529 -26.18 15.73 9.15
N GLU A 530 -26.53 15.94 7.88
CA GLU A 530 -26.31 17.19 7.14
C GLU A 530 -27.10 18.38 7.73
N GLN A 531 -28.31 18.14 8.24
CA GLN A 531 -29.19 19.18 8.77
C GLN A 531 -28.92 19.56 10.23
N ASN A 532 -28.39 18.65 11.05
CA ASN A 532 -28.31 18.83 12.50
C ASN A 532 -26.88 18.73 13.07
N VAL A 533 -25.98 17.96 12.44
CA VAL A 533 -24.61 17.74 12.92
C VAL A 533 -23.61 18.53 12.08
N MET A 534 -23.47 18.15 10.81
CA MET A 534 -22.58 18.78 9.83
C MET A 534 -23.34 19.85 9.04
N LEU A 535 -23.88 20.85 9.78
CA LEU A 535 -24.78 21.89 9.26
C LEU A 535 -24.35 22.39 7.88
N ALA A 536 -25.12 22.05 6.86
CA ALA A 536 -24.92 22.49 5.50
C ALA A 536 -25.73 23.78 5.23
N ASP A 537 -25.18 24.68 4.42
CA ASP A 537 -25.94 25.82 3.89
C ASP A 537 -26.84 25.43 2.70
N GLU A 538 -27.50 26.42 2.11
CA GLU A 538 -28.38 26.25 0.93
C GLU A 538 -27.68 25.62 -0.29
N ASN A 539 -26.34 25.64 -0.34
CA ASN A 539 -25.53 25.07 -1.41
C ASN A 539 -24.96 23.68 -1.04
N GLY A 540 -25.35 23.11 0.10
CA GLY A 540 -24.84 21.83 0.62
C GLY A 540 -23.49 21.93 1.35
N CYS A 541 -23.03 23.12 1.66
CA CYS A 541 -21.69 23.37 2.18
C CYS A 541 -21.65 23.45 3.71
N SER A 542 -20.86 22.58 4.37
CA SER A 542 -20.64 22.71 5.82
C SER A 542 -19.33 23.41 6.17
N GLU A 543 -19.38 24.20 7.25
CA GLU A 543 -18.21 24.72 7.97
C GLU A 543 -17.88 23.89 9.22
N SER A 544 -18.48 22.69 9.35
CA SER A 544 -18.22 21.77 10.44
C SER A 544 -17.19 20.70 10.03
N ILE A 545 -16.38 20.26 11.00
CA ILE A 545 -15.67 18.97 10.96
C ILE A 545 -16.00 18.19 12.22
N LEU A 546 -16.01 16.85 12.16
CA LEU A 546 -16.31 16.00 13.32
C LEU A 546 -15.10 15.12 13.67
N VAL A 547 -14.78 14.99 14.97
CA VAL A 547 -13.58 14.28 15.46
C VAL A 547 -13.93 12.95 16.14
N LEU A 548 -13.21 11.88 15.80
CA LEU A 548 -13.47 10.51 16.24
C LEU A 548 -12.21 9.77 16.75
N PRO A 549 -12.28 9.03 17.88
CA PRO A 549 -11.13 8.32 18.45
C PRO A 549 -10.97 6.93 17.83
N TRP A 550 -10.04 6.75 16.88
CA TRP A 550 -9.93 5.50 16.10
C TRP A 550 -9.15 4.39 16.78
N THR A 551 -7.93 4.67 17.24
CA THR A 551 -7.17 3.75 18.08
C THR A 551 -6.55 4.52 19.23
N LYS A 552 -6.56 3.88 20.40
CA LYS A 552 -5.96 4.34 21.65
C LYS A 552 -4.50 3.84 21.80
N GLY A 553 -3.98 3.09 20.82
CA GLY A 553 -2.72 2.38 20.98
C GLY A 553 -2.78 1.28 22.07
N GLU A 554 -3.95 0.65 22.19
CA GLU A 554 -4.14 -0.53 23.04
C GLU A 554 -3.77 -1.82 22.27
N PRO A 555 -3.15 -2.82 22.92
CA PRO A 555 -2.72 -4.04 22.24
C PRO A 555 -3.92 -4.89 21.78
N SER A 556 -3.79 -5.48 20.60
CA SER A 556 -4.72 -6.48 20.08
C SER A 556 -3.91 -7.53 19.32
N PHE A 557 -3.57 -8.61 20.02
CA PHE A 557 -2.64 -9.61 19.52
C PHE A 557 -3.27 -10.47 18.42
N ARG A 558 -2.45 -10.88 17.44
CA ARG A 558 -2.91 -11.67 16.29
C ARG A 558 -3.31 -13.11 16.64
N ASP A 559 -2.78 -13.67 17.73
CA ASP A 559 -2.92 -15.06 18.19
C ASP A 559 -4.13 -15.31 19.09
N GLU A 560 -4.96 -14.29 19.33
CA GLU A 560 -6.17 -14.43 20.13
C GLU A 560 -7.30 -15.09 19.35
N TYR A 561 -7.70 -16.29 19.79
CA TYR A 561 -8.96 -16.90 19.38
C TYR A 561 -10.13 -16.10 19.94
N ARG A 562 -10.99 -15.60 19.05
CA ARG A 562 -12.29 -15.05 19.43
C ARG A 562 -13.34 -16.17 19.46
N GLU A 563 -14.51 -15.85 20.01
CA GLU A 563 -15.67 -16.73 19.91
C GLU A 563 -16.07 -16.97 18.44
N ARG A 564 -17.03 -17.88 18.24
CA ARG A 564 -17.47 -18.32 16.91
C ARG A 564 -17.84 -17.11 16.03
N PRO A 565 -17.58 -17.17 14.70
CA PRO A 565 -18.07 -16.20 13.72
C PRO A 565 -19.49 -15.70 14.02
N SER A 566 -19.61 -14.40 14.25
CA SER A 566 -20.86 -13.70 14.52
C SER A 566 -21.17 -12.71 13.38
N TRP A 567 -22.39 -12.15 13.35
CA TRP A 567 -22.68 -11.14 12.33
C TRP A 567 -21.83 -9.89 12.55
N THR A 568 -21.06 -9.50 11.54
CA THR A 568 -20.24 -8.30 11.58
C THR A 568 -20.97 -7.11 10.94
N GLY A 569 -21.18 -6.07 11.75
CA GLY A 569 -21.97 -4.90 11.39
C GLY A 569 -23.45 -4.97 11.76
N GLU A 570 -23.81 -5.70 12.83
CA GLU A 570 -24.99 -5.39 13.64
C GLU A 570 -24.59 -4.42 14.75
N GLY A 571 -25.53 -3.55 15.16
CA GLY A 571 -25.32 -2.52 16.17
C GLY A 571 -24.92 -1.15 15.60
N TRP A 572 -24.87 -0.16 16.47
CA TRP A 572 -24.43 1.20 16.19
C TRP A 572 -23.03 1.43 16.77
N PHE A 573 -22.13 1.96 15.94
CA PHE A 573 -20.75 2.27 16.30
C PHE A 573 -20.35 3.56 15.57
N PHE A 574 -19.43 4.33 16.13
CA PHE A 574 -18.98 5.58 15.50
C PHE A 574 -18.41 5.38 14.08
N TYR A 575 -17.86 4.19 13.79
CA TYR A 575 -17.41 3.78 12.46
C TYR A 575 -18.48 3.95 11.36
N PHE A 576 -19.77 3.85 11.72
CA PHE A 576 -20.88 3.98 10.78
C PHE A 576 -21.28 5.43 10.47
N ILE A 577 -20.81 6.43 11.22
CA ILE A 577 -21.19 7.84 11.03
C ILE A 577 -20.83 8.30 9.61
N SER A 578 -19.56 8.19 9.20
CA SER A 578 -19.13 8.54 7.84
C SER A 578 -19.63 7.57 6.77
N VAL A 579 -19.95 6.32 7.13
CA VAL A 579 -20.49 5.30 6.21
C VAL A 579 -21.91 5.67 5.79
N TYR A 580 -22.79 5.97 6.75
CA TYR A 580 -24.19 6.28 6.48
C TYR A 580 -24.34 7.71 5.94
N ALA A 581 -23.58 8.68 6.48
CA ALA A 581 -23.49 10.01 5.88
C ALA A 581 -22.97 9.96 4.43
N GLY A 582 -22.11 8.99 4.10
CA GLY A 582 -21.39 8.96 2.82
C GLY A 582 -20.38 10.12 2.73
N ALA A 583 -19.84 10.52 3.87
CA ALA A 583 -18.92 11.63 4.06
C ALA A 583 -17.45 11.18 4.01
N PRO A 584 -16.50 12.04 3.60
CA PRO A 584 -15.09 11.71 3.65
C PRO A 584 -14.62 11.67 5.11
N GLU A 585 -13.80 10.68 5.43
CA GLU A 585 -13.13 10.56 6.72
C GLU A 585 -11.65 10.26 6.54
N VAL A 586 -10.81 11.13 7.10
CA VAL A 586 -9.35 11.05 7.05
C VAL A 586 -8.84 10.56 8.40
N ILE A 587 -8.04 9.50 8.38
CA ILE A 587 -7.32 8.99 9.54
C ILE A 587 -5.97 9.65 9.62
N LEU A 588 -5.66 10.18 10.80
CA LEU A 588 -4.40 10.79 11.15
C LEU A 588 -3.75 10.00 12.29
N PRO A 589 -2.53 9.49 12.12
CA PRO A 589 -1.73 9.08 13.27
C PRO A 589 -1.32 10.35 14.03
N ILE A 590 -1.59 10.40 15.34
CA ILE A 590 -1.42 11.62 16.15
C ILE A 590 -0.39 11.50 17.27
N GLY A 591 0.03 10.27 17.57
CA GLY A 591 1.01 9.96 18.59
C GLY A 591 1.09 8.45 18.81
N GLN A 592 1.63 8.05 19.95
CA GLN A 592 1.74 6.64 20.35
C GLN A 592 1.76 6.52 21.88
N THR A 593 1.22 5.42 22.39
CA THR A 593 1.15 5.05 23.82
C THR A 593 1.98 3.79 24.04
N SER A 594 2.52 3.62 25.26
CA SER A 594 3.32 2.43 25.59
C SER A 594 2.47 1.35 26.26
N TYR A 595 2.91 0.10 26.10
CA TYR A 595 2.40 -1.04 26.85
C TYR A 595 3.52 -2.07 27.04
N HIS A 596 3.38 -2.88 28.08
CA HIS A 596 4.31 -3.98 28.31
C HIS A 596 3.96 -5.18 27.41
N SER A 597 4.80 -5.49 26.42
CA SER A 597 4.52 -6.59 25.51
C SER A 597 4.76 -7.96 26.14
N ARG A 598 3.77 -8.84 26.04
CA ARG A 598 3.90 -10.27 26.39
C ARG A 598 4.84 -11.05 25.47
N VAL A 599 5.14 -10.52 24.29
CA VAL A 599 5.96 -11.18 23.26
C VAL A 599 7.44 -10.80 23.44
N THR A 600 7.75 -9.51 23.52
CA THR A 600 9.14 -9.02 23.65
C THR A 600 9.58 -8.79 25.09
N GLN A 601 8.69 -8.89 26.09
CA GLN A 601 8.96 -8.71 27.52
C GLN A 601 9.62 -7.34 27.84
N ARG A 602 9.28 -6.31 27.04
CA ARG A 602 9.74 -4.92 27.16
C ARG A 602 8.60 -3.96 26.86
N GLU A 603 8.80 -2.68 27.19
CA GLU A 603 7.90 -1.62 26.73
C GLU A 603 7.95 -1.51 25.20
N GLU A 604 6.75 -1.55 24.62
CA GLU A 604 6.50 -1.39 23.19
C GLU A 604 5.51 -0.25 22.97
N TRP A 605 5.50 0.32 21.76
CA TRP A 605 4.72 1.51 21.45
C TRP A 605 3.73 1.28 20.30
N LEU A 606 2.46 1.61 20.54
CA LEU A 606 1.38 1.47 19.57
C LEU A 606 0.84 2.83 19.14
N PRO A 607 0.45 2.98 17.86
CA PRO A 607 -0.05 4.25 17.35
C PRO A 607 -1.40 4.62 17.98
N VAL A 608 -1.56 5.90 18.28
CA VAL A 608 -2.83 6.56 18.56
C VAL A 608 -3.27 7.28 17.28
N ALA A 609 -4.53 7.13 16.88
CA ALA A 609 -5.05 7.73 15.64
C ALA A 609 -6.41 8.41 15.82
N LEU A 610 -6.56 9.57 15.17
CA LEU A 610 -7.74 10.41 15.14
C LEU A 610 -8.40 10.35 13.76
N GLY A 611 -9.73 10.23 13.72
CA GLY A 611 -10.53 10.43 12.51
C GLY A 611 -11.04 11.85 12.44
N LEU A 612 -10.90 12.49 11.28
CA LEU A 612 -11.55 13.75 10.95
C LEU A 612 -12.58 13.50 9.83
N VAL A 613 -13.86 13.80 10.10
CA VAL A 613 -14.95 13.70 9.13
C VAL A 613 -15.25 15.08 8.55
N GLY A 614 -15.27 15.17 7.22
CA GLY A 614 -15.59 16.39 6.46
C GLY A 614 -17.01 16.34 5.88
N ALA A 615 -17.42 17.40 5.19
CA ALA A 615 -18.70 17.39 4.46
C ALA A 615 -18.64 16.48 3.23
N ARG A 616 -19.75 15.85 2.86
CA ARG A 616 -19.84 14.98 1.67
C ARG A 616 -19.35 15.72 0.42
N GLY A 617 -18.45 15.10 -0.35
CA GLY A 617 -17.91 15.69 -1.58
C GLY A 617 -16.77 16.69 -1.42
N THR A 618 -16.21 16.84 -0.22
CA THR A 618 -15.05 17.72 0.03
C THR A 618 -13.69 17.04 -0.12
N ASP A 619 -13.66 15.73 -0.31
CA ASP A 619 -12.52 14.80 -0.36
C ASP A 619 -11.11 15.40 -0.55
N ALA A 620 -10.77 15.84 -1.76
CA ALA A 620 -9.42 16.35 -2.06
C ALA A 620 -9.14 17.74 -1.46
N ALA A 621 -10.15 18.59 -1.37
CA ALA A 621 -10.04 19.88 -0.70
C ALA A 621 -9.89 19.71 0.82
N PHE A 622 -10.53 18.69 1.40
CA PHE A 622 -10.49 18.36 2.81
C PHE A 622 -9.13 17.77 3.22
N THR A 623 -8.56 16.85 2.44
CA THR A 623 -7.16 16.41 2.65
C THR A 623 -6.17 17.56 2.52
N SER A 624 -6.36 18.45 1.54
CA SER A 624 -5.55 19.68 1.38
C SER A 624 -5.66 20.63 2.58
N PHE A 625 -6.87 20.80 3.13
CA PHE A 625 -7.11 21.58 4.33
C PHE A 625 -6.46 20.95 5.57
N ILE A 626 -6.58 19.64 5.74
CA ILE A 626 -5.95 18.91 6.84
C ILE A 626 -4.43 19.05 6.79
N LYS A 627 -3.81 18.87 5.61
CA LYS A 627 -2.37 19.11 5.39
C LYS A 627 -1.94 20.50 5.89
N ASN A 628 -2.63 21.54 5.44
CA ASN A 628 -2.32 22.93 5.81
C ASN A 628 -2.58 23.19 7.30
N THR A 629 -3.61 22.57 7.88
CA THR A 629 -3.95 22.69 9.30
C THR A 629 -2.90 22.00 10.18
N MET A 630 -2.41 20.82 9.77
CA MET A 630 -1.32 20.12 10.45
C MET A 630 -0.01 20.92 10.43
N GLU A 631 0.29 21.57 9.31
CA GLU A 631 1.44 22.47 9.17
C GLU A 631 1.32 23.68 10.11
N ALA A 632 0.17 24.36 10.12
CA ALA A 632 -0.11 25.46 11.04
C ALA A 632 -0.13 25.02 12.53
N ALA A 633 -0.54 23.78 12.81
CA ALA A 633 -0.56 23.17 14.15
C ALA A 633 0.80 22.61 14.60
N ASN A 634 1.84 22.65 13.74
CA ASN A 634 3.14 22.01 13.95
C ASN A 634 3.00 20.52 14.37
N LEU A 635 2.17 19.78 13.65
CA LEU A 635 2.00 18.33 13.79
C LEU A 635 2.92 17.59 12.81
N SER A 636 3.30 16.36 13.15
CA SER A 636 4.11 15.55 12.23
C SER A 636 3.34 15.24 10.96
N LYS A 637 3.92 15.59 9.81
CA LYS A 637 3.33 15.36 8.48
C LYS A 637 3.62 13.97 7.92
N SER A 638 4.49 13.21 8.59
CA SER A 638 4.89 11.85 8.21
C SER A 638 5.06 10.91 9.41
N VAL A 639 5.07 9.61 9.13
CA VAL A 639 5.38 8.52 10.08
C VAL A 639 6.49 7.61 9.52
N TYR A 640 7.23 6.97 10.42
CA TYR A 640 8.28 6.01 10.08
C TYR A 640 7.70 4.65 9.70
N VAL A 641 8.53 3.83 9.04
CA VAL A 641 8.29 2.38 8.83
C VAL A 641 8.71 1.58 10.07
N GLY A 642 8.40 0.29 10.09
CA GLY A 642 8.87 -0.64 11.11
C GLY A 642 8.23 -0.42 12.48
N ARG A 643 8.99 -0.67 13.54
CA ARG A 643 8.53 -0.81 14.92
C ARG A 643 7.74 0.37 15.49
N THR A 644 8.16 1.61 15.24
CA THR A 644 7.54 2.83 15.80
C THR A 644 7.03 3.76 14.72
N ALA A 645 5.85 4.36 14.90
CA ALA A 645 5.30 5.32 13.94
C ALA A 645 5.94 6.72 14.07
N PHE A 646 6.32 7.08 15.30
CA PHE A 646 6.94 8.36 15.66
C PHE A 646 8.25 8.16 16.41
N ASP A 647 9.11 9.18 16.39
CA ASP A 647 10.35 9.20 17.17
C ASP A 647 10.05 9.00 18.66
N LEU A 648 10.72 8.00 19.24
CA LEU A 648 10.90 7.92 20.69
C LEU A 648 11.89 9.01 21.10
N LYS A 649 11.39 10.24 21.28
CA LYS A 649 12.21 11.33 21.85
C LYS A 649 12.77 10.86 23.18
N VAL A 650 14.10 10.80 23.26
CA VAL A 650 14.84 10.41 24.47
C VAL A 650 14.80 11.57 25.46
N THR A 651 13.64 11.75 26.09
CA THR A 651 13.37 12.71 27.16
C THR A 651 12.37 12.07 28.13
N GLU A 652 12.85 11.78 29.35
CA GLU A 652 12.06 11.61 30.58
C GLU A 652 11.33 10.27 30.89
N THR A 653 11.77 9.12 30.38
CA THR A 653 11.39 7.80 30.96
C THR A 653 12.53 6.77 31.13
N ASN A 654 13.80 7.15 30.93
CA ASN A 654 14.95 6.25 31.15
C ASN A 654 16.11 6.93 31.88
N ASP A 655 15.85 7.48 33.07
CA ASP A 655 16.89 7.61 34.12
C ASP A 655 17.11 6.23 34.78
N ALA A 656 17.56 5.27 33.97
CA ALA A 656 18.22 4.09 34.48
C ALA A 656 19.66 4.46 34.88
N PRO A 657 20.21 3.94 36.00
CA PRO A 657 21.55 4.31 36.43
C PRO A 657 22.58 3.99 35.34
N ARG A 658 23.34 5.00 34.92
CA ARG A 658 24.56 4.75 34.15
C ARG A 658 25.50 3.91 35.01
N ASP A 659 26.24 3.00 34.38
CA ASP A 659 27.29 2.29 35.11
C ASP A 659 28.39 3.26 35.59
N SER A 660 29.29 2.77 36.43
CA SER A 660 30.40 3.56 36.98
C SER A 660 31.40 4.09 35.95
N THR A 661 31.23 3.75 34.66
CA THR A 661 32.03 4.25 33.53
C THR A 661 31.27 5.25 32.65
N GLY A 662 29.98 5.50 32.94
CA GLY A 662 29.15 6.44 32.20
C GLY A 662 28.66 5.93 30.84
N GLN A 663 28.81 4.64 30.54
CA GLN A 663 28.35 4.06 29.28
C GLN A 663 26.91 3.54 29.35
N ILE A 664 26.25 3.52 28.19
CA ILE A 664 24.95 2.88 27.99
C ILE A 664 25.22 1.36 27.81
N PRO A 665 24.55 0.47 28.57
CA PRO A 665 24.78 -0.97 28.48
C PRO A 665 24.53 -1.55 27.08
N SER A 666 25.23 -2.64 26.75
CA SER A 666 25.31 -3.19 25.39
C SER A 666 23.97 -3.63 24.80
N ASN A 667 23.01 -4.01 25.63
CA ASN A 667 21.64 -4.38 25.25
C ASN A 667 20.82 -3.21 24.66
N GLN A 668 21.11 -1.95 25.02
CA GLN A 668 20.40 -0.79 24.47
C GLN A 668 20.95 -0.29 23.12
N ARG A 669 22.18 -0.67 22.72
CA ARG A 669 22.69 -0.37 21.36
C ARG A 669 21.92 -1.11 20.25
N VAL A 670 21.18 -2.15 20.61
CA VAL A 670 20.34 -2.93 19.68
C VAL A 670 19.15 -2.10 19.17
N LEU A 671 18.59 -1.19 19.98
CA LEU A 671 17.44 -0.36 19.63
C LEU A 671 17.69 0.58 18.42
N LEU A 672 18.94 0.97 18.18
CA LEU A 672 19.31 1.77 17.00
C LEU A 672 19.52 0.94 15.72
N ARG A 673 19.69 -0.38 15.83
CA ARG A 673 19.71 -1.29 14.68
C ARG A 673 18.31 -1.81 14.32
N GLU A 674 17.47 -2.10 15.31
CA GLU A 674 16.06 -2.54 15.12
C GLU A 674 15.13 -1.47 14.50
N ASN A 675 15.58 -0.22 14.35
CA ASN A 675 14.83 0.85 13.67
C ASN A 675 15.30 1.10 12.22
N ILE A 676 16.31 0.36 11.74
CA ILE A 676 16.96 0.54 10.42
C ILE A 676 16.89 -0.73 9.56
N LEU A 677 16.60 -1.88 10.18
CA LEU A 677 16.21 -3.14 9.55
C LEU A 677 14.69 -3.33 9.69
#